data_AF-A0A1V6CRC7-F1
#
_entry.id   AF-A0A1V6CRC7-F1
#
_cell.length_a   1.000
_cell.length_b   1.000
_cell.length_c   1.000
_cell.angle_alpha   90.00
_cell.angle_beta   90.00
_cell.angle_gamma   90.00
#
_symmetry.space_group_name_H-M   'P 1'
#
loop_
_entity.id
_entity.type
_entity.pdbx_description
1 polymer ?
#
loop_
_entity_poly.entity_id
_entity_poly.type
_entity_poly.pdbx_seq_one_letter_code
_entity_poly.pdbx_strand_id
1 'polypeptide(L)'
;MLTGWPCLLAFAAFLADVSTQPASAPAPAPDPQADLKVIRDVYGPQIKAAKATPEPDDDVTLARQLMTAADDPASTPGLRLALCKTVLELTANLGTDASHDLAGQAIRTIESIQPLRPVDKAALRRDMAVSRLNYAIAVKRTSLMQSLAIQAVEAYAELIDAVRLDASRIDEIEAAVKAARPLIFRFQLRRLTDACDTIEAVYKWYQTRKVAFQGGEARMASAAKSGDEKSVVLAHLGLAELCLEHDGDLVTAAKHFIRTDDPRKGPVVAAAAFLTDPDSPAGTPRLETVEGLLAVASSLKGDAQKRVADAGLQICQAYLGDTAAQSVPTKPRLLMMQLEKLSGLTPDVRLAKRLATNYGGFKGKLQILEKQQVRCTYDFGITRQMEDFAGKSDLWLIRMDVLGVKTTTLAALSNKLRFYGNQPFKALVKAQGSQHLALRLSFISCGETLTTTTYRMVHAVPSGRSVYYGQWISQIDRGRGEPREVTLPRTFRQRPDNVYHMRVTWDGINTLTWTVRFGTTNLVSYTTQVDLLDRNTTFLQVGLEAQSSTSYYDDLVLEGKVVEDPQTVIVPHPPVAPAYDSSGRRIKHARHGESDPLAPVDPAKPAPVKPVTPVQPVKPPTGGPETPKPPASAEDLLKPKPGDEDARPPKGESDAPPPVKEIKPPARENG
;
A
#
# COMPACT_ATOMS: atom_id res chain seq x y z
N MET A 1 55.59 35.85 -16.61
CA MET A 1 55.05 35.64 -15.24
C MET A 1 53.92 34.64 -15.33
N LEU A 2 53.96 33.62 -14.46
CA LEU A 2 52.84 32.81 -13.94
C LEU A 2 52.06 31.93 -14.95
N THR A 3 52.38 30.63 -15.05
CA THR A 3 51.77 29.48 -14.32
C THR A 3 50.44 29.01 -14.90
N GLY A 4 50.41 27.77 -15.42
CA GLY A 4 49.14 27.13 -15.80
C GLY A 4 49.20 25.78 -16.51
N TRP A 5 50.38 25.17 -16.74
CA TRP A 5 50.49 23.91 -17.49
C TRP A 5 50.98 22.62 -16.80
N PRO A 6 51.37 22.57 -15.52
CA PRO A 6 51.80 21.30 -14.93
C PRO A 6 50.63 20.40 -14.47
N CYS A 7 49.38 20.88 -14.39
CA CYS A 7 48.25 20.07 -13.91
C CYS A 7 47.60 19.19 -15.00
N LEU A 8 47.78 19.49 -16.29
CA LEU A 8 47.18 18.72 -17.38
C LEU A 8 48.01 17.47 -17.75
N LEU A 9 49.33 17.48 -17.54
CA LEU A 9 50.19 16.32 -17.79
C LEU A 9 50.21 15.31 -16.63
N ALA A 10 49.94 15.75 -15.40
CA ALA A 10 49.78 14.83 -14.26
C ALA A 10 48.46 14.02 -14.34
N PHE A 11 47.41 14.58 -14.96
CA PHE A 11 46.13 13.87 -15.13
C PHE A 11 46.19 12.83 -16.27
N ALA A 12 46.96 13.09 -17.32
CA ALA A 12 47.19 12.13 -18.41
C ALA A 12 48.09 10.95 -18.00
N ALA A 13 49.07 11.18 -17.11
CA ALA A 13 49.87 10.10 -16.54
C ALA A 13 49.09 9.23 -15.56
N PHE A 14 48.19 9.81 -14.75
CA PHE A 14 47.32 9.04 -13.84
C PHE A 14 46.27 8.21 -14.60
N LEU A 15 45.78 8.68 -15.76
CA LEU A 15 44.87 7.90 -16.61
C LEU A 15 45.57 6.81 -17.42
N ALA A 16 46.87 6.95 -17.71
CA ALA A 16 47.65 5.93 -18.40
C ALA A 16 48.17 4.82 -17.46
N ASP A 17 48.45 5.13 -16.20
CA ASP A 17 48.95 4.14 -15.21
C ASP A 17 47.84 3.26 -14.60
N VAL A 18 46.57 3.62 -14.80
CA VAL A 18 45.40 2.75 -14.50
C VAL A 18 45.18 1.70 -15.61
N SER A 19 45.89 1.79 -16.74
CA SER A 19 45.69 0.91 -17.90
C SER A 19 46.66 -0.29 -18.00
N THR A 20 47.56 -0.49 -17.03
CA THR A 20 48.51 -1.63 -17.05
C THR A 20 48.66 -2.33 -15.71
N GLN A 21 47.57 -2.54 -14.98
CA GLN A 21 47.50 -3.72 -14.13
C GLN A 21 47.30 -4.95 -15.02
N PRO A 22 48.11 -6.02 -14.89
CA PRO A 22 47.76 -7.29 -15.52
C PRO A 22 46.36 -7.62 -15.05
N ALA A 23 45.46 -7.89 -16.01
CA ALA A 23 44.11 -8.34 -15.73
C ALA A 23 44.20 -9.44 -14.68
N SER A 24 43.85 -9.10 -13.44
CA SER A 24 43.61 -10.09 -12.41
C SER A 24 42.56 -10.98 -13.03
N ALA A 25 42.88 -12.26 -13.21
CA ALA A 25 41.95 -13.23 -13.76
C ALA A 25 40.56 -12.95 -13.15
N PRO A 26 39.48 -12.95 -13.96
CA PRO A 26 38.15 -12.71 -13.43
C PRO A 26 38.00 -13.59 -12.19
N ALA A 27 37.68 -12.96 -11.05
CA ALA A 27 37.47 -13.70 -9.82
C ALA A 27 36.56 -14.89 -10.18
N PRO A 28 37.00 -16.14 -9.90
CA PRO A 28 36.25 -17.30 -10.32
C PRO A 28 34.81 -17.11 -9.86
N ALA A 29 33.87 -17.33 -10.78
CA ALA A 29 32.44 -17.25 -10.48
C ALA A 29 32.19 -18.00 -9.15
N PRO A 30 31.47 -17.41 -8.19
CA PRO A 30 31.32 -18.00 -6.85
C PRO A 30 30.80 -19.42 -7.01
N ASP A 31 31.64 -20.39 -6.66
CA ASP A 31 31.28 -21.80 -6.74
C ASP A 31 30.37 -22.12 -5.54
N PRO A 32 29.07 -22.39 -5.75
CA PRO A 32 28.14 -22.68 -4.66
C PRO A 32 28.57 -23.92 -3.86
N GLN A 33 29.35 -24.82 -4.46
CA GLN A 33 29.89 -26.00 -3.78
C GLN A 33 31.06 -25.67 -2.86
N ALA A 34 31.85 -24.63 -3.14
CA ALA A 34 32.95 -24.20 -2.29
C ALA A 34 32.45 -23.50 -1.01
N ASP A 35 31.42 -22.65 -1.12
CA ASP A 35 30.82 -21.96 0.03
C ASP A 35 30.09 -22.94 0.97
N LEU A 36 29.37 -23.92 0.42
CA LEU A 36 28.75 -25.01 1.20
C LEU A 36 29.79 -25.91 1.88
N LYS A 37 30.97 -26.07 1.27
CA LYS A 37 32.09 -26.82 1.85
C LYS A 37 32.71 -26.10 3.05
N VAL A 38 32.85 -24.78 3.03
CA VAL A 38 33.30 -23.99 4.19
C VAL A 38 32.35 -24.17 5.38
N ILE A 39 31.03 -24.13 5.14
CA ILE A 39 30.04 -24.36 6.21
C ILE A 39 30.15 -25.78 6.77
N ARG A 40 30.26 -26.78 5.89
CA ARG A 40 30.36 -28.19 6.29
C ARG A 40 31.65 -28.50 7.04
N ASP A 41 32.77 -27.91 6.64
CA ASP A 41 34.10 -28.26 7.16
C ASP A 41 34.44 -27.44 8.43
N VAL A 42 34.03 -26.17 8.52
CA VAL A 42 34.33 -25.30 9.68
C VAL A 42 33.22 -25.38 10.74
N TYR A 43 31.96 -25.24 10.32
CA TYR A 43 30.83 -25.13 11.24
C TYR A 43 30.07 -26.46 11.43
N GLY A 44 30.19 -27.41 10.50
CA GLY A 44 29.54 -28.71 10.57
C GLY A 44 29.80 -29.50 11.86
N PRO A 45 31.05 -29.58 12.38
CA PRO A 45 31.33 -30.20 13.67
C PRO A 45 30.65 -29.48 14.85
N GLN A 46 30.61 -28.15 14.83
CA GLN A 46 30.00 -27.33 15.88
C GLN A 46 28.47 -27.44 15.85
N ILE A 47 27.86 -27.48 14.66
CA ILE A 47 26.41 -27.71 14.46
C ILE A 47 26.02 -29.10 14.97
N LYS A 48 26.83 -30.13 14.71
CA LYS A 48 26.58 -31.48 15.23
C LYS A 48 26.70 -31.54 16.76
N ALA A 49 27.65 -30.80 17.33
CA ALA A 49 27.83 -30.73 18.78
C ALA A 49 26.66 -30.01 19.47
N ALA A 50 26.23 -28.87 18.94
CA ALA A 50 25.08 -28.12 19.46
C ALA A 50 23.76 -28.92 19.34
N LYS A 51 23.53 -29.59 18.21
CA LYS A 51 22.34 -30.45 18.04
C LYS A 51 22.38 -31.74 18.88
N ALA A 52 23.53 -32.10 19.46
CA ALA A 52 23.65 -33.26 20.34
C ALA A 52 23.27 -32.94 21.79
N THR A 53 23.24 -31.65 22.16
CA THR A 53 22.75 -31.19 23.47
C THR A 53 21.28 -30.78 23.36
N PRO A 54 20.45 -31.07 24.37
CA PRO A 54 19.03 -30.67 24.37
C PRO A 54 18.81 -29.21 24.81
N GLU A 55 19.87 -28.43 25.01
CA GLU A 55 19.80 -27.08 25.58
C GLU A 55 19.68 -25.99 24.49
N PRO A 56 18.60 -25.17 24.49
CA PRO A 56 18.40 -24.12 23.50
C PRO A 56 19.50 -23.04 23.46
N ASP A 57 20.26 -22.88 24.54
CA ASP A 57 21.29 -21.84 24.67
C ASP A 57 22.54 -22.14 23.82
N ASP A 58 22.85 -23.42 23.58
CA ASP A 58 23.96 -23.84 22.70
C ASP A 58 23.67 -23.46 21.25
N ASP A 59 22.45 -23.75 20.77
CA ASP A 59 22.00 -23.40 19.43
C ASP A 59 21.94 -21.87 19.22
N VAL A 60 21.49 -21.11 20.23
CA VAL A 60 21.50 -19.63 20.19
C VAL A 60 22.92 -19.07 20.16
N THR A 61 23.84 -19.66 20.92
CA THR A 61 25.24 -19.24 20.96
C THR A 61 25.91 -19.48 19.62
N LEU A 62 25.73 -20.66 19.04
CA LEU A 62 26.24 -20.99 17.71
C LEU A 62 25.61 -20.09 16.64
N ALA A 63 24.29 -19.88 16.68
CA ALA A 63 23.61 -18.99 15.74
C ALA A 63 24.14 -17.55 15.80
N ARG A 64 24.48 -17.04 16.98
CA ARG A 64 25.12 -15.72 17.13
C ARG A 64 26.50 -15.68 16.48
N GLN A 65 27.31 -16.72 16.66
CA GLN A 65 28.63 -16.83 16.01
C GLN A 65 28.51 -16.84 14.48
N LEU A 66 27.55 -17.61 13.96
CA LEU A 66 27.28 -17.68 12.52
C LEU A 66 26.77 -16.36 11.96
N MET A 67 25.92 -15.63 12.68
CA MET A 67 25.49 -14.28 12.29
C MET A 67 26.67 -13.29 12.28
N THR A 68 27.55 -13.32 13.28
CA THR A 68 28.76 -12.49 13.28
C THR A 68 29.66 -12.78 12.08
N ALA A 69 29.82 -14.06 11.71
CA ALA A 69 30.58 -14.44 10.53
C ALA A 69 29.89 -14.02 9.21
N ALA A 70 28.55 -14.02 9.18
CA ALA A 70 27.79 -13.51 8.05
C ALA A 70 27.89 -11.99 7.91
N ASP A 71 28.09 -11.25 8.99
CA ASP A 71 28.26 -9.79 8.97
C ASP A 71 29.70 -9.34 8.66
N ASP A 72 30.65 -10.29 8.53
CA ASP A 72 32.03 -9.98 8.15
C ASP A 72 32.09 -9.37 6.74
N PRO A 73 32.70 -8.18 6.55
CA PRO A 73 32.88 -7.56 5.23
C PRO A 73 33.60 -8.45 4.20
N ALA A 74 34.41 -9.41 4.65
CA ALA A 74 35.10 -10.36 3.78
C ALA A 74 34.19 -11.50 3.27
N SER A 75 32.98 -11.67 3.82
CA SER A 75 32.06 -12.74 3.47
C SER A 75 31.38 -12.52 2.11
N THR A 76 31.49 -13.51 1.22
CA THR A 76 30.80 -13.50 -0.08
C THR A 76 29.28 -13.54 0.10
N PRO A 77 28.48 -13.01 -0.84
CA PRO A 77 27.01 -13.12 -0.76
C PRO A 77 26.50 -14.57 -0.66
N GLY A 78 27.18 -15.53 -1.32
CA GLY A 78 26.86 -16.96 -1.27
C GLY A 78 27.06 -17.55 0.13
N LEU A 79 28.22 -17.28 0.74
CA LEU A 79 28.54 -17.70 2.10
C LEU A 79 27.59 -17.06 3.12
N ARG A 80 27.31 -15.75 3.00
CA ARG A 80 26.36 -15.03 3.86
C ARG A 80 24.97 -15.65 3.83
N LEU A 81 24.46 -15.95 2.63
CA LEU A 81 23.17 -16.60 2.43
C LEU A 81 23.13 -17.97 3.13
N ALA A 82 24.15 -18.78 2.96
CA ALA A 82 24.19 -20.13 3.50
C ALA A 82 24.38 -20.15 5.04
N LEU A 83 25.16 -19.23 5.60
CA LEU A 83 25.25 -19.01 7.05
C LEU A 83 23.89 -18.60 7.64
N CYS A 84 23.20 -17.63 7.02
CA CYS A 84 21.88 -17.18 7.49
C CYS A 84 20.82 -18.29 7.41
N LYS A 85 20.85 -19.14 6.37
CA LYS A 85 19.97 -20.33 6.30
C LYS A 85 20.23 -21.30 7.45
N THR A 86 21.51 -21.53 7.78
CA THR A 86 21.91 -22.38 8.90
C THR A 86 21.45 -21.78 10.24
N VAL A 87 21.56 -20.47 10.41
CA VAL A 87 21.03 -19.74 11.59
C VAL A 87 19.52 -19.98 11.73
N LEU A 88 18.76 -19.91 10.63
CA LEU A 88 17.31 -20.19 10.68
C LEU A 88 17.00 -21.62 11.10
N GLU A 89 17.75 -22.61 10.59
CA GLU A 89 17.58 -24.01 11.00
C GLU A 89 17.82 -24.23 12.50
N LEU A 90 18.78 -23.51 13.08
CA LEU A 90 19.10 -23.61 14.51
C LEU A 90 18.08 -22.86 15.38
N THR A 91 17.53 -21.74 14.91
CA THR A 91 16.79 -20.82 15.79
C THR A 91 15.28 -20.81 15.62
N ALA A 92 14.75 -21.15 14.43
CA ALA A 92 13.33 -20.96 14.12
C ALA A 92 12.38 -21.76 15.04
N ASN A 93 12.83 -22.90 15.55
CA ASN A 93 12.02 -23.83 16.35
C ASN A 93 12.23 -23.70 17.87
N LEU A 94 13.18 -22.89 18.34
CA LEU A 94 13.52 -22.81 19.77
C LEU A 94 12.51 -21.99 20.58
N GLY A 95 11.98 -20.91 19.98
CA GLY A 95 10.94 -20.09 20.61
C GLY A 95 11.41 -19.17 21.76
N THR A 96 12.71 -19.09 22.04
CA THR A 96 13.28 -18.11 22.97
C THR A 96 13.34 -16.71 22.32
N ASP A 97 13.34 -15.65 23.12
CA ASP A 97 13.42 -14.28 22.58
C ASP A 97 14.70 -14.06 21.76
N ALA A 98 15.84 -14.55 22.27
CA ALA A 98 17.12 -14.48 21.56
C ALA A 98 17.11 -15.26 20.23
N SER A 99 16.51 -16.45 20.18
CA SER A 99 16.36 -17.21 18.94
C SER A 99 15.49 -16.48 17.92
N HIS A 100 14.41 -15.83 18.37
CA HIS A 100 13.51 -15.09 17.51
C HIS A 100 14.18 -13.85 16.89
N ASP A 101 14.97 -13.13 17.67
CA ASP A 101 15.71 -11.95 17.20
C ASP A 101 16.76 -12.34 16.16
N LEU A 102 17.52 -13.41 16.41
CA LEU A 102 18.52 -13.95 15.46
C LEU A 102 17.86 -14.46 14.18
N ALA A 103 16.77 -15.22 14.27
CA ALA A 103 16.01 -15.66 13.11
C ALA A 103 15.46 -14.47 12.31
N GLY A 104 14.96 -13.43 12.98
CA GLY A 104 14.50 -12.20 12.35
C GLY A 104 15.61 -11.44 11.64
N GLN A 105 16.82 -11.40 12.20
CA GLN A 105 18.01 -10.84 11.55
C GLN A 105 18.40 -11.67 10.32
N ALA A 106 18.48 -12.98 10.45
CA ALA A 106 18.82 -13.89 9.35
C ALA A 106 17.84 -13.76 8.17
N ILE A 107 16.52 -13.66 8.42
CA ILE A 107 15.53 -13.41 7.36
C ILE A 107 15.81 -12.09 6.65
N ARG A 108 16.08 -10.99 7.38
CA ARG A 108 16.37 -9.69 6.76
C ARG A 108 17.64 -9.73 5.89
N THR A 109 18.67 -10.43 6.35
CA THR A 109 19.92 -10.60 5.59
C THR A 109 19.72 -11.50 4.37
N ILE A 110 18.92 -12.56 4.48
CA ILE A 110 18.55 -13.38 3.31
C ILE A 110 17.80 -12.53 2.29
N GLU A 111 16.80 -11.74 2.72
CA GLU A 111 15.99 -10.91 1.83
C GLU A 111 16.79 -9.81 1.11
N SER A 112 17.88 -9.31 1.70
CA SER A 112 18.75 -8.34 1.04
C SER A 112 19.64 -8.95 -0.04
N ILE A 113 19.86 -10.28 0.01
CA ILE A 113 20.65 -11.03 -0.98
C ILE A 113 19.73 -11.65 -2.03
N GLN A 114 18.68 -12.35 -1.60
CA GLN A 114 17.72 -13.06 -2.42
C GLN A 114 16.31 -12.86 -1.85
N PRO A 115 15.41 -12.15 -2.56
CA PRO A 115 14.04 -11.98 -2.12
C PRO A 115 13.33 -13.32 -1.95
N LEU A 116 12.75 -13.55 -0.76
CA LEU A 116 11.97 -14.74 -0.48
C LEU A 116 10.58 -14.64 -1.11
N ARG A 117 10.03 -15.78 -1.53
CA ARG A 117 8.63 -15.83 -1.98
C ARG A 117 7.71 -15.48 -0.81
N PRO A 118 6.60 -14.75 -1.03
CA PRO A 118 5.69 -14.33 0.03
C PRO A 118 5.18 -15.49 0.91
N VAL A 119 4.86 -16.64 0.31
CA VAL A 119 4.38 -17.83 1.03
C VAL A 119 5.46 -18.38 1.95
N ASP A 120 6.72 -18.47 1.48
CA ASP A 120 7.84 -18.99 2.28
C ASP A 120 8.15 -18.05 3.45
N LYS A 121 8.09 -16.73 3.22
CA LYS A 121 8.24 -15.72 4.28
C LYS A 121 7.14 -15.83 5.33
N ALA A 122 5.88 -15.95 4.90
CA ALA A 122 4.74 -16.08 5.80
C ALA A 122 4.80 -17.40 6.60
N ALA A 123 5.27 -18.49 5.97
CA ALA A 123 5.48 -19.77 6.63
C ALA A 123 6.53 -19.65 7.75
N LEU A 124 7.69 -19.05 7.46
CA LEU A 124 8.75 -18.80 8.47
C LEU A 124 8.24 -17.96 9.64
N ARG A 125 7.50 -16.87 9.37
CA ARG A 125 6.89 -16.04 10.43
C ARG A 125 5.94 -16.84 11.30
N ARG A 126 5.08 -17.65 10.69
CA ARG A 126 4.15 -18.53 11.41
C ARG A 126 4.90 -19.52 12.28
N ASP A 127 5.93 -20.17 11.76
CA ASP A 127 6.71 -21.16 12.51
C ASP A 127 7.40 -20.51 13.71
N MET A 128 8.03 -19.35 13.52
CA MET A 128 8.65 -18.58 14.61
C MET A 128 7.65 -18.15 15.69
N ALA A 129 6.46 -17.67 15.29
CA ALA A 129 5.42 -17.22 16.23
C ALA A 129 4.84 -18.40 17.04
N VAL A 130 4.59 -19.54 16.37
CA VAL A 130 4.11 -20.77 17.01
C VAL A 130 5.16 -21.34 17.97
N SER A 131 6.43 -21.37 17.56
CA SER A 131 7.53 -21.82 18.42
C SER A 131 7.65 -20.99 19.70
N ARG A 132 7.54 -19.65 19.62
CA ARG A 132 7.51 -18.79 20.81
C ARG A 132 6.35 -19.09 21.73
N LEU A 133 5.14 -19.27 21.18
CA LEU A 133 3.97 -19.63 21.96
C LEU A 133 4.17 -20.98 22.66
N ASN A 134 4.64 -21.98 21.94
CA ASN A 134 4.89 -23.32 22.47
C ASN A 134 5.94 -23.30 23.58
N TYR A 135 7.04 -22.57 23.37
CA TYR A 135 8.06 -22.38 24.39
C TYR A 135 7.46 -21.72 25.65
N ALA A 136 6.71 -20.62 25.50
CA ALA A 136 6.06 -19.94 26.62
C ALA A 136 5.10 -20.87 27.39
N ILE A 137 4.37 -21.74 26.68
CA ILE A 137 3.51 -22.77 27.28
C ILE A 137 4.35 -23.78 28.08
N ALA A 138 5.44 -24.31 27.49
CA ALA A 138 6.31 -25.28 28.11
C ALA A 138 6.96 -24.75 29.41
N VAL A 139 7.45 -23.50 29.38
CA VAL A 139 8.06 -22.84 30.54
C VAL A 139 7.05 -22.08 31.42
N LYS A 140 5.74 -22.26 31.18
CA LYS A 140 4.63 -21.68 31.97
C LYS A 140 4.68 -20.15 32.15
N ARG A 141 5.12 -19.41 31.12
CA ARG A 141 5.10 -17.93 31.10
C ARG A 141 3.70 -17.37 30.84
N THR A 142 2.79 -17.58 31.79
CA THR A 142 1.34 -17.29 31.66
C THR A 142 1.03 -15.85 31.27
N SER A 143 1.79 -14.88 31.76
CA SER A 143 1.63 -13.45 31.45
C SER A 143 1.82 -13.09 29.97
N LEU A 144 2.57 -13.89 29.21
CA LEU A 144 2.89 -13.64 27.80
C LEU A 144 2.07 -14.51 26.82
N MET A 145 1.41 -15.57 27.31
CA MET A 145 0.76 -16.54 26.42
C MET A 145 -0.32 -15.91 25.55
N GLN A 146 -1.13 -14.99 26.10
CA GLN A 146 -2.21 -14.39 25.34
C GLN A 146 -1.68 -13.49 24.21
N SER A 147 -0.63 -12.70 24.45
CA SER A 147 -0.01 -11.86 23.42
C SER A 147 0.69 -12.69 22.35
N LEU A 148 1.36 -13.78 22.73
CA LEU A 148 2.01 -14.69 21.78
C LEU A 148 0.98 -15.48 20.95
N ALA A 149 -0.15 -15.85 21.55
CA ALA A 149 -1.25 -16.50 20.82
C ALA A 149 -1.87 -15.58 19.77
N ILE A 150 -1.99 -14.27 20.06
CA ILE A 150 -2.40 -13.26 19.07
C ILE A 150 -1.43 -13.25 17.89
N GLN A 151 -0.12 -13.14 18.15
CA GLN A 151 0.90 -13.13 17.10
C GLN A 151 0.87 -14.41 16.25
N ALA A 152 0.68 -15.57 16.87
CA ALA A 152 0.57 -16.83 16.13
C ALA A 152 -0.67 -16.87 15.22
N VAL A 153 -1.84 -16.40 15.69
CA VAL A 153 -3.06 -16.34 14.87
C VAL A 153 -2.91 -15.32 13.73
N GLU A 154 -2.31 -14.16 13.97
CA GLU A 154 -2.02 -13.19 12.91
C GLU A 154 -1.06 -13.77 11.88
N ALA A 155 -0.03 -14.51 12.30
CA ALA A 155 0.90 -15.17 11.38
C ALA A 155 0.24 -16.30 10.56
N TYR A 156 -0.72 -17.03 11.14
CA TYR A 156 -1.56 -17.96 10.37
C TYR A 156 -2.44 -17.25 9.34
N ALA A 157 -3.04 -16.11 9.69
CA ALA A 157 -3.81 -15.31 8.74
C ALA A 157 -2.91 -14.80 7.59
N GLU A 158 -1.72 -14.29 7.89
CA GLU A 158 -0.72 -13.91 6.87
C GLU A 158 -0.35 -15.08 5.95
N LEU A 159 -0.12 -16.27 6.50
CA LEU A 159 0.18 -17.47 5.70
C LEU A 159 -1.01 -17.86 4.82
N ILE A 160 -2.23 -17.87 5.36
CA ILE A 160 -3.44 -18.22 4.61
C ILE A 160 -3.65 -17.25 3.44
N ASP A 161 -3.48 -15.95 3.69
CA ASP A 161 -3.56 -14.92 2.64
C ASP A 161 -2.47 -15.11 1.58
N ALA A 162 -1.24 -15.43 1.97
CA ALA A 162 -0.15 -15.68 1.02
C ALA A 162 -0.40 -16.96 0.19
N VAL A 163 -0.78 -18.07 0.83
CA VAL A 163 -1.07 -19.36 0.17
C VAL A 163 -2.25 -19.24 -0.79
N ARG A 164 -3.28 -18.45 -0.43
CA ARG A 164 -4.41 -18.18 -1.32
C ARG A 164 -3.97 -17.59 -2.66
N LEU A 165 -2.83 -16.92 -2.70
CA LEU A 165 -2.22 -16.36 -3.91
C LEU A 165 -1.39 -17.36 -4.73
N ASP A 166 -1.13 -18.56 -4.20
CA ASP A 166 -0.32 -19.60 -4.82
C ASP A 166 -1.14 -20.89 -4.99
N ALA A 167 -1.67 -21.11 -6.20
CA ALA A 167 -2.50 -22.27 -6.52
C ALA A 167 -1.79 -23.61 -6.26
N SER A 168 -0.45 -23.65 -6.33
CA SER A 168 0.32 -24.89 -6.12
C SER A 168 0.36 -25.36 -4.67
N ARG A 169 0.10 -24.45 -3.72
CA ARG A 169 0.16 -24.71 -2.27
C ARG A 169 -1.18 -24.56 -1.58
N ILE A 170 -2.25 -24.38 -2.36
CA ILE A 170 -3.58 -24.00 -1.86
C ILE A 170 -4.16 -24.98 -0.81
N ASP A 171 -3.73 -26.23 -0.84
CA ASP A 171 -4.12 -27.25 0.15
C ASP A 171 -3.57 -26.99 1.57
N GLU A 172 -2.53 -26.16 1.70
CA GLU A 172 -2.02 -25.75 3.01
C GLU A 172 -3.01 -24.88 3.80
N ILE A 173 -3.98 -24.25 3.13
CA ILE A 173 -5.05 -23.45 3.79
C ILE A 173 -5.80 -24.31 4.80
N GLU A 174 -6.16 -25.54 4.44
CA GLU A 174 -6.93 -26.41 5.34
C GLU A 174 -6.14 -26.75 6.61
N ALA A 175 -4.85 -27.05 6.46
CA ALA A 175 -3.97 -27.34 7.59
C ALA A 175 -3.76 -26.10 8.48
N ALA A 176 -3.53 -24.94 7.88
CA ALA A 176 -3.35 -23.68 8.60
C ALA A 176 -4.60 -23.29 9.40
N VAL A 177 -5.80 -23.39 8.81
CA VAL A 177 -7.07 -23.09 9.47
C VAL A 177 -7.33 -24.07 10.63
N LYS A 178 -7.08 -25.37 10.42
CA LYS A 178 -7.22 -26.40 11.46
C LYS A 178 -6.27 -26.16 12.64
N ALA A 179 -5.08 -25.61 12.40
CA ALA A 179 -4.12 -25.27 13.45
C ALA A 179 -4.46 -23.95 14.17
N ALA A 180 -4.97 -22.94 13.45
CA ALA A 180 -5.29 -21.62 14.02
C ALA A 180 -6.56 -21.63 14.88
N ARG A 181 -7.61 -22.36 14.48
CA ARG A 181 -8.91 -22.40 15.18
C ARG A 181 -8.80 -22.77 16.67
N PRO A 182 -8.08 -23.83 17.07
CA PRO A 182 -7.89 -24.17 18.48
C PRO A 182 -7.27 -23.03 19.30
N LEU A 183 -6.35 -22.25 18.73
CA LEU A 183 -5.73 -21.11 19.41
C LEU A 183 -6.75 -20.00 19.66
N ILE A 184 -7.58 -19.69 18.67
CA ILE A 184 -8.64 -18.67 18.77
C ILE A 184 -9.61 -19.01 19.91
N PHE A 185 -10.07 -20.26 19.97
CA PHE A 185 -10.99 -20.72 21.01
C PHE A 185 -10.33 -20.81 22.39
N ARG A 186 -9.16 -21.44 22.49
CA ARG A 186 -8.45 -21.66 23.76
C ARG A 186 -8.10 -20.34 24.46
N PHE A 187 -7.64 -19.34 23.71
CA PHE A 187 -7.22 -18.05 24.25
C PHE A 187 -8.31 -16.97 24.19
N GLN A 188 -9.55 -17.34 23.81
CA GLN A 188 -10.71 -16.46 23.71
C GLN A 188 -10.41 -15.17 22.91
N LEU A 189 -9.74 -15.30 21.77
CA LEU A 189 -9.21 -14.17 20.99
C LEU A 189 -10.28 -13.42 20.18
N ARG A 190 -11.54 -13.39 20.65
CA ARG A 190 -12.69 -12.76 19.98
C ARG A 190 -12.51 -11.27 19.67
N ARG A 191 -11.56 -10.61 20.34
CA ARG A 191 -11.15 -9.22 20.05
C ARG A 191 -10.39 -9.04 18.73
N LEU A 192 -9.95 -10.13 18.09
CA LEU A 192 -9.30 -10.14 16.78
C LEU A 192 -10.30 -10.47 15.66
N THR A 193 -11.45 -9.81 15.64
CA THR A 193 -12.54 -10.08 14.67
C THR A 193 -12.00 -10.17 13.25
N ASP A 194 -11.21 -9.19 12.80
CA ASP A 194 -10.70 -9.15 11.43
C ASP A 194 -9.86 -10.37 11.05
N ALA A 195 -8.93 -10.80 11.91
CA ALA A 195 -8.08 -11.96 11.62
C ALA A 195 -8.88 -13.28 11.66
N CYS A 196 -9.82 -13.40 12.59
CA CYS A 196 -10.70 -14.56 12.68
C CYS A 196 -11.63 -14.63 11.46
N ASP A 197 -12.23 -13.50 11.07
CA ASP A 197 -13.12 -13.39 9.92
C ASP A 197 -12.38 -13.69 8.61
N THR A 198 -11.14 -13.22 8.45
CA THR A 198 -10.28 -13.59 7.31
C THR A 198 -10.06 -15.10 7.24
N ILE A 199 -9.66 -15.73 8.34
CA ILE A 199 -9.43 -17.19 8.39
C ILE A 199 -10.69 -17.96 8.00
N GLU A 200 -11.86 -17.56 8.50
CA GLU A 200 -13.12 -18.23 8.18
C GLU A 200 -13.59 -17.99 6.74
N ALA A 201 -13.49 -16.75 6.25
CA ALA A 201 -13.88 -16.39 4.90
C ALA A 201 -13.02 -17.11 3.86
N VAL A 202 -11.70 -17.13 4.05
CA VAL A 202 -10.78 -17.83 3.15
C VAL A 202 -11.00 -19.35 3.19
N TYR A 203 -11.27 -19.92 4.36
CA TYR A 203 -11.57 -21.35 4.46
C TYR A 203 -12.86 -21.73 3.71
N LYS A 204 -13.94 -20.93 3.85
CA LYS A 204 -15.19 -21.16 3.10
C LYS A 204 -14.97 -21.06 1.59
N TRP A 205 -14.20 -20.06 1.15
CA TRP A 205 -13.81 -19.94 -0.25
C TRP A 205 -13.01 -21.16 -0.73
N TYR A 206 -12.02 -21.62 0.04
CA TYR A 206 -11.22 -22.80 -0.29
C TYR A 206 -12.07 -24.05 -0.42
N GLN A 207 -13.00 -24.30 0.50
CA GLN A 207 -13.92 -25.45 0.43
C GLN A 207 -14.80 -25.39 -0.82
N THR A 208 -15.34 -24.21 -1.13
CA THR A 208 -16.16 -24.00 -2.35
C THR A 208 -15.34 -24.29 -3.60
N ARG A 209 -14.13 -23.75 -3.69
CA ARG A 209 -13.18 -23.99 -4.78
C ARG A 209 -12.86 -25.48 -4.90
N LYS A 210 -12.49 -26.14 -3.80
CA LYS A 210 -12.10 -27.57 -3.77
C LYS A 210 -13.20 -28.45 -4.35
N VAL A 211 -14.45 -28.26 -3.93
CA VAL A 211 -15.60 -29.02 -4.44
C VAL A 211 -15.84 -28.73 -5.93
N ALA A 212 -15.74 -27.47 -6.36
CA ALA A 212 -15.93 -27.09 -7.75
C ALA A 212 -14.89 -27.76 -8.68
N PHE A 213 -13.61 -27.74 -8.29
CA PHE A 213 -12.53 -28.39 -9.04
C PHE A 213 -12.67 -29.91 -9.08
N GLN A 214 -12.98 -30.56 -7.95
CA GLN A 214 -13.26 -31.99 -7.92
C GLN A 214 -14.42 -32.37 -8.87
N GLY A 215 -15.48 -31.57 -8.90
CA GLY A 215 -16.59 -31.76 -9.84
C GLY A 215 -16.20 -31.51 -11.31
N GLY A 216 -15.32 -30.55 -11.58
CA GLY A 216 -14.76 -30.29 -12.91
C GLY A 216 -13.90 -31.45 -13.42
N GLU A 217 -12.99 -31.94 -12.58
CA GLU A 217 -12.11 -33.08 -12.89
C GLU A 217 -12.90 -34.36 -13.12
N ALA A 218 -13.93 -34.62 -12.31
CA ALA A 218 -14.82 -35.76 -12.49
C ALA A 218 -15.58 -35.70 -13.83
N ARG A 219 -16.07 -34.51 -14.22
CA ARG A 219 -16.72 -34.30 -15.53
C ARG A 219 -15.74 -34.52 -16.68
N MET A 220 -14.50 -34.04 -16.55
CA MET A 220 -13.45 -34.27 -17.54
C MET A 220 -13.09 -35.75 -17.68
N ALA A 221 -12.95 -36.47 -16.56
CA ALA A 221 -12.71 -37.92 -16.57
C ALA A 221 -13.89 -38.69 -17.20
N SER A 222 -15.13 -38.28 -16.93
CA SER A 222 -16.33 -38.88 -17.54
C SER A 222 -16.40 -38.61 -19.04
N ALA A 223 -16.15 -37.37 -19.48
CA ALA A 223 -16.13 -37.01 -20.89
C ALA A 223 -15.05 -37.78 -21.66
N ALA A 224 -13.84 -37.89 -21.10
CA ALA A 224 -12.76 -38.66 -21.69
C ALA A 224 -13.11 -40.15 -21.84
N LYS A 225 -13.85 -40.73 -20.88
CA LYS A 225 -14.35 -42.11 -20.95
C LYS A 225 -15.46 -42.29 -21.98
N SER A 226 -16.31 -41.30 -22.16
CA SER A 226 -17.42 -41.35 -23.13
C SER A 226 -16.95 -41.28 -24.59
N GLY A 227 -15.78 -40.66 -24.84
CA GLY A 227 -15.24 -40.47 -26.18
C GLY A 227 -15.98 -39.43 -27.03
N ASP A 228 -17.01 -38.77 -26.51
CA ASP A 228 -17.73 -37.71 -27.21
C ASP A 228 -16.90 -36.41 -27.22
N GLU A 229 -16.46 -36.00 -28.40
CA GLU A 229 -15.66 -34.80 -28.61
C GLU A 229 -16.35 -33.54 -28.06
N LYS A 230 -17.67 -33.42 -28.20
CA LYS A 230 -18.41 -32.26 -27.68
C LYS A 230 -18.36 -32.20 -26.16
N SER A 231 -18.58 -33.34 -25.51
CA SER A 231 -18.48 -33.46 -24.06
C SER A 231 -17.06 -33.17 -23.55
N VAL A 232 -16.03 -33.61 -24.28
CA VAL A 232 -14.62 -33.32 -23.97
C VAL A 232 -14.33 -31.82 -24.07
N VAL A 233 -14.78 -31.16 -25.14
CA VAL A 233 -14.62 -29.71 -25.32
C VAL A 233 -15.32 -28.93 -24.20
N LEU A 234 -16.57 -29.28 -23.85
CA LEU A 234 -17.31 -28.65 -22.77
C LEU A 234 -16.65 -28.86 -21.40
N ALA A 235 -16.09 -30.04 -21.14
CA ALA A 235 -15.37 -30.30 -19.90
C ALA A 235 -14.07 -29.49 -19.80
N HIS A 236 -13.34 -29.34 -20.91
CA HIS A 236 -12.20 -28.43 -20.98
C HIS A 236 -12.61 -26.97 -20.73
N LEU A 237 -13.69 -26.50 -21.36
CA LEU A 237 -14.20 -25.15 -21.13
C LEU A 237 -14.54 -24.92 -19.64
N GLY A 238 -15.29 -25.83 -19.03
CA GLY A 238 -15.68 -25.72 -17.62
C GLY A 238 -14.48 -25.71 -16.66
N LEU A 239 -13.43 -26.50 -16.92
CA LEU A 239 -12.19 -26.44 -16.12
C LEU A 239 -11.43 -25.13 -16.33
N ALA A 240 -11.40 -24.61 -17.56
CA ALA A 240 -10.78 -23.33 -17.86
C ALA A 240 -11.46 -22.17 -17.14
N GLU A 241 -12.80 -22.18 -17.09
CA GLU A 241 -13.61 -21.21 -16.35
C GLU A 241 -13.34 -21.27 -14.85
N LEU A 242 -13.27 -22.46 -14.26
CA LEU A 242 -12.94 -22.60 -12.84
C LEU A 242 -11.56 -22.01 -12.48
N CYS A 243 -10.55 -22.25 -13.33
CA CYS A 243 -9.22 -21.66 -13.16
C CYS A 243 -9.25 -20.12 -13.21
N LEU A 244 -10.05 -19.53 -14.11
CA LEU A 244 -10.20 -18.08 -14.18
C LEU A 244 -11.01 -17.53 -13.02
N GLU A 245 -12.17 -18.11 -12.70
CA GLU A 245 -13.13 -17.57 -11.74
C GLU A 245 -12.65 -17.66 -10.30
N HIS A 246 -12.02 -18.77 -9.92
CA HIS A 246 -11.54 -18.95 -8.56
C HIS A 246 -10.14 -18.39 -8.36
N ASP A 247 -9.24 -18.59 -9.33
CA ASP A 247 -7.81 -18.34 -9.13
C ASP A 247 -7.26 -17.22 -10.01
N GLY A 248 -7.96 -16.78 -11.05
CA GLY A 248 -7.38 -15.90 -12.07
C GLY A 248 -6.11 -16.47 -12.71
N ASP A 249 -5.94 -17.81 -12.71
CA ASP A 249 -4.75 -18.48 -13.22
C ASP A 249 -4.83 -18.65 -14.74
N LEU A 250 -4.23 -17.70 -15.45
CA LEU A 250 -4.18 -17.67 -16.90
C LEU A 250 -3.37 -18.84 -17.49
N VAL A 251 -2.32 -19.30 -16.80
CA VAL A 251 -1.42 -20.33 -17.32
C VAL A 251 -2.11 -21.69 -17.31
N THR A 252 -2.77 -22.04 -16.21
CA THR A 252 -3.52 -23.30 -16.14
C THR A 252 -4.78 -23.21 -16.99
N ALA A 253 -5.51 -22.08 -16.99
CA ALA A 253 -6.68 -21.90 -17.85
C ALA A 253 -6.34 -22.06 -19.33
N ALA A 254 -5.21 -21.53 -19.81
CA ALA A 254 -4.77 -21.64 -21.19
C ALA A 254 -4.63 -23.11 -21.65
N LYS A 255 -4.11 -24.00 -20.80
CA LYS A 255 -3.97 -25.44 -21.12
C LYS A 255 -5.30 -26.09 -21.47
N HIS A 256 -6.39 -25.63 -20.86
CA HIS A 256 -7.74 -26.12 -21.14
C HIS A 256 -8.38 -25.38 -22.32
N PHE A 257 -8.25 -24.04 -22.41
CA PHE A 257 -8.81 -23.24 -23.49
C PHE A 257 -8.28 -23.61 -24.88
N ILE A 258 -7.04 -24.10 -25.00
CA ILE A 258 -6.45 -24.51 -26.29
C ILE A 258 -7.34 -25.52 -27.04
N ARG A 259 -8.08 -26.36 -26.29
CA ARG A 259 -8.96 -27.41 -26.81
C ARG A 259 -10.41 -26.95 -27.01
N THR A 260 -10.67 -25.64 -26.95
CA THR A 260 -11.99 -25.04 -27.10
C THR A 260 -12.00 -24.02 -28.23
N ASP A 261 -13.20 -23.59 -28.64
CA ASP A 261 -13.42 -22.49 -29.60
C ASP A 261 -13.94 -21.23 -28.90
N ASP A 262 -13.75 -21.12 -27.58
CA ASP A 262 -14.19 -19.96 -26.80
C ASP A 262 -13.45 -18.68 -27.25
N PRO A 263 -14.14 -17.53 -27.40
CA PRO A 263 -13.50 -16.29 -27.83
C PRO A 263 -12.40 -15.79 -26.87
N ARG A 264 -12.44 -16.19 -25.59
CA ARG A 264 -11.40 -15.85 -24.59
C ARG A 264 -10.10 -16.61 -24.81
N LYS A 265 -10.08 -17.67 -25.61
CA LYS A 265 -8.90 -18.51 -25.90
C LYS A 265 -7.70 -17.68 -26.34
N GLY A 266 -7.88 -16.81 -27.34
CA GLY A 266 -6.76 -16.02 -27.90
C GLY A 266 -6.06 -15.17 -26.84
N PRO A 267 -6.79 -14.26 -26.16
CA PRO A 267 -6.22 -13.43 -25.09
C PRO A 267 -5.62 -14.24 -23.94
N VAL A 268 -6.29 -15.29 -23.45
CA VAL A 268 -5.80 -16.08 -22.31
C VAL A 268 -4.54 -16.88 -22.66
N VAL A 269 -4.48 -17.49 -23.85
CA VAL A 269 -3.30 -18.25 -24.30
C VAL A 269 -2.11 -17.33 -24.55
N ALA A 270 -2.31 -16.18 -25.19
CA ALA A 270 -1.25 -15.20 -25.40
C ALA A 270 -0.71 -14.65 -24.07
N ALA A 271 -1.60 -14.37 -23.11
CA ALA A 271 -1.21 -13.92 -21.78
C ALA A 271 -0.43 -14.99 -21.01
N ALA A 272 -0.87 -16.25 -21.06
CA ALA A 272 -0.16 -17.36 -20.47
C ALA A 272 1.26 -17.51 -21.05
N ALA A 273 1.39 -17.41 -22.38
CA ALA A 273 2.68 -17.46 -23.04
C ALA A 273 3.62 -16.34 -22.58
N PHE A 274 3.12 -15.10 -22.48
CA PHE A 274 3.90 -13.97 -21.95
C PHE A 274 4.36 -14.21 -20.50
N LEU A 275 3.48 -14.74 -19.64
CA LEU A 275 3.81 -15.01 -18.24
C LEU A 275 4.83 -16.14 -18.07
N THR A 276 4.87 -17.11 -18.99
CA THR A 276 5.82 -18.24 -18.93
C THR A 276 7.15 -17.96 -19.62
N ASP A 277 7.10 -17.32 -20.79
CA ASP A 277 8.26 -17.06 -21.66
C ASP A 277 8.00 -15.80 -22.50
N PRO A 278 8.28 -14.61 -21.94
CA PRO A 278 8.01 -13.33 -22.60
C PRO A 278 8.86 -13.10 -23.85
N ASP A 279 10.01 -13.79 -23.98
CA ASP A 279 10.92 -13.67 -25.12
C ASP A 279 10.48 -14.53 -26.31
N SER A 280 9.52 -15.44 -26.10
CA SER A 280 8.94 -16.24 -27.18
C SER A 280 8.07 -15.39 -28.13
N PRO A 281 7.96 -15.75 -29.43
CA PRO A 281 7.05 -15.06 -30.36
C PRO A 281 5.57 -15.10 -29.95
N ALA A 282 5.18 -16.14 -29.20
CA ALA A 282 3.85 -16.28 -28.64
C ALA A 282 3.64 -15.41 -27.40
N GLY A 283 4.71 -15.13 -26.66
CA GLY A 283 4.75 -14.22 -25.52
C GLY A 283 4.93 -12.75 -25.89
N THR A 284 5.17 -12.39 -27.15
CA THR A 284 5.36 -10.99 -27.56
C THR A 284 4.13 -10.14 -27.16
N PRO A 285 4.32 -9.00 -26.45
CA PRO A 285 3.21 -8.21 -25.94
C PRO A 285 2.39 -7.59 -27.07
N ARG A 286 1.06 -7.74 -27.02
CA ARG A 286 0.11 -7.22 -28.03
C ARG A 286 -1.05 -6.51 -27.36
N LEU A 287 -1.48 -5.38 -27.94
CA LEU A 287 -2.59 -4.59 -27.41
C LEU A 287 -3.94 -5.34 -27.43
N GLU A 288 -4.17 -6.18 -28.44
CA GLU A 288 -5.36 -7.04 -28.54
C GLU A 288 -5.48 -8.01 -27.36
N THR A 289 -4.34 -8.55 -26.89
CA THR A 289 -4.30 -9.37 -25.67
C THR A 289 -4.72 -8.57 -24.45
N VAL A 290 -4.27 -7.32 -24.33
CA VAL A 290 -4.64 -6.41 -23.22
C VAL A 290 -6.14 -6.11 -23.24
N GLU A 291 -6.73 -5.86 -24.42
CA GLU A 291 -8.17 -5.65 -24.58
C GLU A 291 -8.99 -6.89 -24.20
N GLY A 292 -8.56 -8.06 -24.65
CA GLY A 292 -9.19 -9.32 -24.30
C GLY A 292 -9.11 -9.62 -22.80
N LEU A 293 -7.95 -9.39 -22.17
CA LEU A 293 -7.78 -9.54 -20.73
C LEU A 293 -8.61 -8.53 -19.93
N LEU A 294 -8.78 -7.30 -20.43
CA LEU A 294 -9.68 -6.34 -19.81
C LEU A 294 -11.13 -6.83 -19.80
N ALA A 295 -11.61 -7.40 -20.92
CA ALA A 295 -12.94 -7.98 -21.00
C ALA A 295 -13.09 -9.18 -20.04
N VAL A 296 -12.10 -10.07 -19.99
CA VAL A 296 -12.07 -11.20 -19.04
C VAL A 296 -12.08 -10.68 -17.60
N ALA A 297 -11.16 -9.78 -17.22
CA ALA A 297 -11.08 -9.22 -15.88
C ALA A 297 -12.37 -8.50 -15.45
N SER A 298 -13.05 -7.82 -16.38
CA SER A 298 -14.33 -7.13 -16.11
C SER A 298 -15.48 -8.09 -15.81
N SER A 299 -15.42 -9.32 -16.33
CA SER A 299 -16.42 -10.36 -16.05
C SER A 299 -16.20 -11.09 -14.71
N LEU A 300 -14.98 -11.00 -14.18
CA LEU A 300 -14.56 -11.65 -12.93
C LEU A 300 -14.83 -10.74 -11.72
N LYS A 301 -14.73 -11.31 -10.51
CA LYS A 301 -14.87 -10.59 -9.24
C LYS A 301 -13.74 -10.94 -8.28
N GLY A 302 -13.51 -10.07 -7.30
CA GLY A 302 -12.56 -10.33 -6.22
C GLY A 302 -11.12 -10.46 -6.72
N ASP A 303 -10.38 -11.42 -6.19
CA ASP A 303 -8.94 -11.54 -6.49
C ASP A 303 -8.64 -12.14 -7.87
N ALA A 304 -9.54 -12.95 -8.41
CA ALA A 304 -9.45 -13.45 -9.78
C ALA A 304 -9.43 -12.30 -10.80
N GLN A 305 -10.34 -11.34 -10.64
CA GLN A 305 -10.36 -10.10 -11.43
C GLN A 305 -9.04 -9.34 -11.32
N LYS A 306 -8.51 -9.20 -10.10
CA LYS A 306 -7.26 -8.47 -9.89
C LYS A 306 -6.07 -9.12 -10.59
N ARG A 307 -5.93 -10.44 -10.48
CA ARG A 307 -4.80 -11.17 -11.10
C ARG A 307 -4.83 -11.11 -12.62
N VAL A 308 -6.01 -11.29 -13.23
CA VAL A 308 -6.15 -11.15 -14.69
C VAL A 308 -5.86 -9.70 -15.11
N ALA A 309 -6.34 -8.72 -14.34
CA ALA A 309 -6.03 -7.32 -14.59
C ALA A 309 -4.53 -7.00 -14.45
N ASP A 310 -3.85 -7.56 -13.44
CA ASP A 310 -2.41 -7.42 -13.21
C ASP A 310 -1.58 -8.01 -14.35
N ALA A 311 -1.96 -9.18 -14.88
CA ALA A 311 -1.32 -9.74 -16.06
C ALA A 311 -1.50 -8.82 -17.28
N GLY A 312 -2.71 -8.26 -17.46
CA GLY A 312 -2.97 -7.26 -18.49
C GLY A 312 -2.11 -6.01 -18.34
N LEU A 313 -1.89 -5.54 -17.11
CA LEU A 313 -1.00 -4.41 -16.82
C LEU A 313 0.45 -4.72 -17.17
N GLN A 314 0.96 -5.90 -16.80
CA GLN A 314 2.33 -6.31 -17.13
C GLN A 314 2.57 -6.35 -18.65
N ILE A 315 1.62 -6.93 -19.40
CA ILE A 315 1.68 -6.95 -20.87
C ILE A 315 1.59 -5.53 -21.44
N CYS A 316 0.69 -4.69 -20.92
CA CYS A 316 0.54 -3.31 -21.36
C CYS A 316 1.80 -2.47 -21.08
N GLN A 317 2.47 -2.69 -19.94
CA GLN A 317 3.73 -2.05 -19.59
C GLN A 317 4.86 -2.52 -20.51
N ALA A 318 4.98 -3.84 -20.73
CA ALA A 318 5.96 -4.41 -21.66
C ALA A 318 5.74 -3.90 -23.10
N TYR A 319 4.49 -3.75 -23.54
CA TYR A 319 4.14 -3.18 -24.84
C TYR A 319 4.60 -1.72 -24.99
N LEU A 320 4.48 -0.93 -23.91
CA LEU A 320 4.90 0.48 -23.92
C LEU A 320 6.43 0.64 -23.85
N GLY A 321 7.14 -0.38 -23.36
CA GLY A 321 8.58 -0.40 -23.15
C GLY A 321 9.08 0.69 -22.19
N ASP A 322 10.40 0.79 -22.05
CA ASP A 322 11.08 1.89 -21.35
C ASP A 322 11.14 3.20 -22.16
N THR A 323 10.45 3.25 -23.31
CA THR A 323 10.35 4.45 -24.15
C THR A 323 9.46 5.52 -23.49
N ALA A 324 10.01 6.18 -22.46
CA ALA A 324 9.50 7.38 -21.82
C ALA A 324 9.61 8.65 -22.71
N ALA A 325 9.79 8.51 -24.03
CA ALA A 325 9.91 9.63 -24.93
C ALA A 325 9.16 9.36 -26.24
N GLN A 326 8.36 10.35 -26.64
CA GLN A 326 7.49 10.43 -27.82
C GLN A 326 6.06 9.92 -27.58
N SER A 327 5.10 10.75 -27.99
CA SER A 327 3.64 10.66 -27.81
C SER A 327 3.12 9.24 -27.63
N VAL A 328 3.01 8.78 -26.37
CA VAL A 328 2.41 7.49 -26.07
C VAL A 328 0.97 7.49 -26.60
N PRO A 329 0.58 6.53 -27.45
CA PRO A 329 -0.76 6.50 -28.00
C PRO A 329 -1.81 6.46 -26.89
N THR A 330 -2.88 7.25 -27.05
CA THR A 330 -3.94 7.42 -26.03
C THR A 330 -4.58 6.09 -25.62
N LYS A 331 -4.67 5.14 -26.55
CA LYS A 331 -5.36 3.86 -26.35
C LYS A 331 -4.69 2.95 -25.29
N PRO A 332 -3.37 2.62 -25.37
CA PRO A 332 -2.68 1.91 -24.28
C PRO A 332 -2.82 2.58 -22.90
N ARG A 333 -2.75 3.91 -22.83
CA ARG A 333 -2.92 4.63 -21.55
C ARG A 333 -4.32 4.45 -20.96
N LEU A 334 -5.36 4.51 -21.79
CA LEU A 334 -6.74 4.27 -21.36
C LEU A 334 -6.93 2.82 -20.87
N LEU A 335 -6.39 1.84 -21.60
CA LEU A 335 -6.45 0.43 -21.19
C LEU A 335 -5.70 0.19 -19.87
N MET A 336 -4.51 0.79 -19.72
CA MET A 336 -3.74 0.72 -18.47
C MET A 336 -4.53 1.32 -17.30
N MET A 337 -5.15 2.50 -17.47
CA MET A 337 -6.00 3.09 -16.41
C MET A 337 -7.19 2.20 -16.04
N GLN A 338 -7.84 1.57 -17.02
CA GLN A 338 -8.97 0.67 -16.78
C GLN A 338 -8.53 -0.59 -16.03
N LEU A 339 -7.39 -1.17 -16.41
CA LEU A 339 -6.82 -2.33 -15.73
C LEU A 339 -6.30 -1.98 -14.32
N GLU A 340 -5.67 -0.82 -14.11
CA GLU A 340 -5.25 -0.33 -12.79
C GLU A 340 -6.44 -0.18 -11.83
N LYS A 341 -7.60 0.24 -12.36
CA LYS A 341 -8.85 0.31 -11.59
C LYS A 341 -9.34 -1.09 -11.20
N LEU A 342 -9.28 -2.07 -12.11
CA LEU A 342 -9.72 -3.45 -11.85
C LEU A 342 -8.77 -4.22 -10.94
N SER A 343 -7.46 -3.98 -11.04
CA SER A 343 -6.47 -4.60 -10.14
C SER A 343 -6.45 -3.99 -8.75
N GLY A 344 -7.01 -2.78 -8.60
CA GLY A 344 -6.88 -2.00 -7.37
C GLY A 344 -5.46 -1.45 -7.17
N LEU A 345 -4.59 -1.47 -8.19
CA LEU A 345 -3.29 -0.80 -8.18
C LEU A 345 -3.40 0.67 -8.62
N THR A 346 -4.42 1.35 -8.11
CA THR A 346 -4.59 2.78 -8.37
C THR A 346 -3.40 3.59 -7.83
N PRO A 347 -3.16 4.80 -8.35
CA PRO A 347 -2.15 5.71 -7.80
C PRO A 347 -2.25 5.87 -6.27
N ASP A 348 -3.48 5.89 -5.72
CA ASP A 348 -3.75 5.96 -4.29
C ASP A 348 -3.17 4.77 -3.53
N VAL A 349 -3.37 3.54 -4.03
CA VAL A 349 -2.87 2.32 -3.39
C VAL A 349 -1.35 2.24 -3.44
N ARG A 350 -0.74 2.67 -4.54
CA ARG A 350 0.73 2.76 -4.67
C ARG A 350 1.31 3.74 -3.65
N LEU A 351 0.71 4.91 -3.52
CA LEU A 351 1.15 5.90 -2.53
C LEU A 351 0.92 5.39 -1.10
N ALA A 352 -0.23 4.78 -0.80
CA ALA A 352 -0.50 4.18 0.51
C ALA A 352 0.52 3.10 0.88
N LYS A 353 0.94 2.26 -0.07
CA LYS A 353 2.01 1.26 0.15
C LYS A 353 3.36 1.93 0.45
N ARG A 354 3.74 2.98 -0.28
CA ARG A 354 4.98 3.73 -0.01
C ARG A 354 4.96 4.38 1.37
N LEU A 355 3.85 5.04 1.72
CA LEU A 355 3.66 5.60 3.05
C LEU A 355 3.72 4.52 4.13
N ALA A 356 3.10 3.35 3.92
CA ALA A 356 3.17 2.23 4.85
C ALA A 356 4.61 1.75 5.07
N THR A 357 5.41 1.62 4.02
CA THR A 357 6.82 1.24 4.15
C THR A 357 7.61 2.30 4.93
N ASN A 358 7.47 3.57 4.55
CA ASN A 358 8.33 4.64 5.05
C ASN A 358 7.98 5.08 6.48
N TYR A 359 6.69 5.04 6.86
CA TYR A 359 6.23 5.42 8.20
C TYR A 359 6.10 4.25 9.18
N GLY A 360 6.53 3.04 8.79
CA GLY A 360 6.41 1.83 9.61
C GLY A 360 4.96 1.39 9.84
N GLY A 361 4.13 1.57 8.81
CA GLY A 361 2.69 1.31 8.79
C GLY A 361 1.90 2.48 8.23
N PHE A 362 0.78 2.18 7.56
CA PHE A 362 -0.27 3.14 7.19
C PHE A 362 -1.60 2.40 7.07
N LYS A 363 -2.61 2.84 7.80
CA LYS A 363 -3.91 2.18 7.97
C LYS A 363 -5.10 3.12 7.69
N GLY A 364 -4.85 4.40 7.45
CA GLY A 364 -5.85 5.36 6.99
C GLY A 364 -6.33 5.09 5.56
N LYS A 365 -7.50 5.61 5.20
CA LYS A 365 -7.98 5.60 3.80
C LYS A 365 -7.34 6.77 3.05
N LEU A 366 -6.70 6.48 1.91
CA LEU A 366 -6.01 7.49 1.11
C LEU A 366 -6.72 7.73 -0.22
N GLN A 367 -6.83 9.00 -0.61
CA GLN A 367 -7.31 9.42 -1.93
C GLN A 367 -6.38 10.52 -2.46
N ILE A 368 -5.87 10.39 -3.69
CA ILE A 368 -5.14 11.47 -4.36
C ILE A 368 -6.14 12.48 -4.93
N LEU A 369 -5.90 13.74 -4.62
CA LEU A 369 -6.63 14.90 -5.10
C LEU A 369 -5.85 15.57 -6.25
N GLU A 370 -6.42 16.61 -6.83
CA GLU A 370 -5.73 17.44 -7.82
C GLU A 370 -4.42 18.03 -7.27
N LYS A 371 -3.47 18.36 -8.17
CA LYS A 371 -2.18 18.97 -7.84
C LYS A 371 -1.31 18.16 -6.86
N GLN A 372 -1.42 16.83 -6.89
CA GLN A 372 -0.66 15.90 -6.02
C GLN A 372 -0.94 16.09 -4.52
N GLN A 373 -2.07 16.71 -4.15
CA GLN A 373 -2.53 16.68 -2.77
C GLN A 373 -3.14 15.32 -2.45
N VAL A 374 -3.19 14.96 -1.18
CA VAL A 374 -3.85 13.74 -0.71
C VAL A 374 -4.91 14.10 0.31
N ARG A 375 -5.93 13.24 0.41
CA ARG A 375 -6.88 13.17 1.51
C ARG A 375 -6.65 11.86 2.25
N CYS A 376 -6.23 11.95 3.50
CA CYS A 376 -6.15 10.83 4.44
C CYS A 376 -7.35 10.88 5.39
N THR A 377 -8.10 9.79 5.49
CA THR A 377 -9.30 9.70 6.35
C THR A 377 -9.14 8.59 7.39
N TYR A 378 -9.47 8.93 8.64
CA TYR A 378 -9.55 8.02 9.78
C TYR A 378 -10.96 8.10 10.36
N ASP A 379 -11.78 7.10 10.03
CA ASP A 379 -13.14 6.91 10.55
C ASP A 379 -13.16 6.02 11.80
N PHE A 380 -11.99 5.55 12.25
CA PHE A 380 -11.79 4.68 13.41
C PHE A 380 -12.66 3.41 13.43
N GLY A 381 -13.23 3.00 12.30
CA GLY A 381 -13.99 1.74 12.17
C GLY A 381 -13.13 0.48 12.17
N ILE A 382 -11.81 0.62 12.10
CA ILE A 382 -10.86 -0.50 12.26
C ILE A 382 -9.82 -0.16 13.33
N THR A 383 -9.63 -1.05 14.31
CA THR A 383 -8.74 -0.80 15.46
C THR A 383 -7.30 -0.51 15.03
N ARG A 384 -6.85 -1.11 13.92
CA ARG A 384 -5.52 -0.93 13.35
C ARG A 384 -5.23 0.51 12.91
N GLN A 385 -6.24 1.35 12.62
CA GLN A 385 -6.01 2.78 12.30
C GLN A 385 -5.22 3.53 13.37
N MET A 386 -5.29 3.08 14.63
CA MET A 386 -4.47 3.67 15.69
C MET A 386 -2.98 3.52 15.41
N GLU A 387 -2.49 2.50 14.70
CA GLU A 387 -1.08 2.31 14.32
C GLU A 387 -0.44 3.52 13.63
N ASP A 388 -1.24 4.35 12.97
CA ASP A 388 -0.79 5.56 12.30
C ASP A 388 -0.54 6.72 13.27
N PHE A 389 -0.72 6.52 14.57
CA PHE A 389 -0.56 7.55 15.58
C PHE A 389 0.56 7.21 16.58
N ALA A 390 1.27 8.25 17.02
CA ALA A 390 2.27 8.24 18.08
C ALA A 390 1.68 8.83 19.38
N GLY A 391 2.28 8.50 20.52
CA GLY A 391 1.80 8.95 21.84
C GLY A 391 0.62 8.13 22.39
N LYS A 392 0.42 6.91 21.88
CA LYS A 392 -0.61 6.00 22.39
C LYS A 392 -0.30 5.67 23.85
N SER A 393 -1.24 5.96 24.72
CA SER A 393 -1.31 5.37 26.05
C SER A 393 -2.51 4.43 26.10
N ASP A 394 -2.59 3.59 27.13
CA ASP A 394 -3.73 2.71 27.40
C ASP A 394 -5.07 3.46 27.59
N LEU A 395 -5.02 4.80 27.61
CA LEU A 395 -6.18 5.69 27.74
C LEU A 395 -6.95 5.84 26.43
N TRP A 396 -6.31 5.62 25.28
CA TRP A 396 -6.93 5.74 23.96
C TRP A 396 -7.43 4.39 23.48
N LEU A 397 -8.70 4.33 23.09
CA LEU A 397 -9.34 3.09 22.70
C LEU A 397 -10.42 3.34 21.67
N ILE A 398 -10.48 2.49 20.65
CA ILE A 398 -11.57 2.49 19.68
C ILE A 398 -12.70 1.63 20.25
N ARG A 399 -13.91 2.18 20.34
CA ARG A 399 -15.14 1.48 20.71
C ARG A 399 -16.28 1.97 19.86
N MET A 400 -17.09 1.03 19.35
CA MET A 400 -18.23 1.34 18.47
C MET A 400 -17.80 2.24 17.30
N ASP A 401 -16.66 1.90 16.68
CA ASP A 401 -16.10 2.60 15.52
C ASP A 401 -15.73 4.07 15.77
N VAL A 402 -15.54 4.47 17.02
CA VAL A 402 -15.15 5.84 17.41
C VAL A 402 -13.91 5.81 18.31
N LEU A 403 -13.00 6.77 18.13
CA LEU A 403 -11.82 6.92 18.99
C LEU A 403 -12.21 7.60 20.31
N GLY A 404 -12.27 6.83 21.38
CA GLY A 404 -12.52 7.31 22.73
C GLY A 404 -11.24 7.49 23.56
N VAL A 405 -11.29 8.43 24.50
CA VAL A 405 -10.29 8.59 25.56
C VAL A 405 -10.97 8.96 26.87
N LYS A 406 -10.56 8.33 27.96
CA LYS A 406 -11.00 8.68 29.30
C LYS A 406 -9.78 8.99 30.16
N THR A 407 -9.64 10.25 30.56
CA THR A 407 -8.47 10.71 31.29
C THR A 407 -8.80 11.83 32.28
N THR A 408 -8.07 11.87 33.39
CA THR A 408 -8.06 13.01 34.34
C THR A 408 -6.87 13.94 34.08
N THR A 409 -5.85 13.47 33.37
CA THR A 409 -4.64 14.22 32.97
C THR A 409 -4.65 14.49 31.46
N LEU A 410 -3.71 15.29 30.97
CA LEU A 410 -3.60 15.56 29.53
C LEU A 410 -3.21 14.28 28.78
N ALA A 411 -4.07 13.84 27.86
CA ALA A 411 -3.76 12.78 26.91
C ALA A 411 -3.63 13.39 25.52
N ALA A 412 -2.54 13.07 24.82
CA ALA A 412 -2.25 13.59 23.48
C ALA A 412 -1.91 12.44 22.53
N LEU A 413 -2.45 12.52 21.31
CA LEU A 413 -2.22 11.58 20.24
C LEU A 413 -1.80 12.36 19.00
N SER A 414 -0.77 11.91 18.27
CA SER A 414 -0.24 12.64 17.10
C SER A 414 -0.23 11.72 15.89
N ASN A 415 -0.81 12.13 14.77
CA ASN A 415 -0.70 11.36 13.54
C ASN A 415 0.76 11.35 13.07
N LYS A 416 1.27 10.19 12.64
CA LYS A 416 2.66 10.03 12.21
C LYS A 416 2.94 10.72 10.88
N LEU A 417 1.94 10.86 10.00
CA LEU A 417 2.10 11.51 8.70
C LEU A 417 2.50 12.96 8.87
N ARG A 418 3.42 13.38 7.99
CA ARG A 418 3.88 14.76 7.88
C ARG A 418 3.40 15.35 6.56
N PHE A 419 3.08 16.64 6.58
CA PHE A 419 2.71 17.40 5.39
C PHE A 419 3.67 18.56 5.18
N TYR A 420 3.87 18.99 3.93
CA TYR A 420 4.75 20.12 3.65
C TYR A 420 4.15 21.43 4.17
N GLY A 421 4.91 22.17 4.98
CA GLY A 421 4.50 23.45 5.57
C GLY A 421 4.48 24.61 4.57
N ASN A 422 5.10 24.47 3.39
CA ASN A 422 5.01 25.45 2.30
C ASN A 422 3.87 25.13 1.30
N GLN A 423 2.93 24.26 1.67
CA GLN A 423 1.79 23.88 0.85
C GLN A 423 0.48 24.09 1.62
N PRO A 424 -0.65 24.32 0.92
CA PRO A 424 -1.96 24.37 1.54
C PRO A 424 -2.25 23.06 2.29
N PHE A 425 -2.79 23.19 3.49
CA PHE A 425 -3.14 22.07 4.36
C PHE A 425 -4.47 22.31 5.06
N LYS A 426 -5.21 21.25 5.31
CA LYS A 426 -6.48 21.29 6.02
C LYS A 426 -6.65 20.03 6.87
N ALA A 427 -7.08 20.21 8.10
CA ALA A 427 -7.54 19.10 8.94
C ALA A 427 -8.95 19.38 9.45
N LEU A 428 -9.77 18.33 9.48
CA LEU A 428 -11.14 18.32 9.98
C LEU A 428 -11.30 17.13 10.92
N VAL A 429 -12.01 17.30 12.02
CA VAL A 429 -12.39 16.19 12.90
C VAL A 429 -13.74 16.46 13.55
N LYS A 430 -14.52 15.40 13.77
CA LYS A 430 -15.69 15.43 14.65
C LYS A 430 -15.23 15.11 16.07
N ALA A 431 -15.61 15.93 17.03
CA ALA A 431 -15.26 15.75 18.43
C ALA A 431 -16.51 15.86 19.31
N GLN A 432 -16.62 14.97 20.29
CA GLN A 432 -17.69 14.97 21.29
C GLN A 432 -17.08 14.80 22.68
N GLY A 433 -17.63 15.48 23.68
CA GLY A 433 -17.15 15.35 25.06
C GLY A 433 -17.57 16.51 25.94
N SER A 434 -17.39 16.32 27.25
CA SER A 434 -17.82 17.29 28.27
C SER A 434 -16.80 18.38 28.56
N GLN A 435 -15.50 18.10 28.43
CA GLN A 435 -14.42 19.02 28.79
C GLN A 435 -13.18 18.82 27.91
N HIS A 436 -12.58 19.93 27.48
CA HIS A 436 -11.25 20.03 26.87
C HIS A 436 -11.04 19.11 25.66
N LEU A 437 -11.69 19.44 24.55
CA LEU A 437 -11.47 18.85 23.23
C LEU A 437 -10.49 19.72 22.44
N ALA A 438 -9.38 19.17 21.97
CA ALA A 438 -8.45 19.94 21.15
C ALA A 438 -8.03 19.23 19.87
N LEU A 439 -7.88 20.07 18.83
CA LEU A 439 -7.20 19.77 17.59
C LEU A 439 -5.90 20.58 17.59
N ARG A 440 -4.78 19.90 17.33
CA ARG A 440 -3.45 20.47 17.37
C ARG A 440 -2.80 20.41 15.99
N LEU A 441 -2.14 21.49 15.59
CA LEU A 441 -1.28 21.57 14.44
C LEU A 441 0.12 21.99 14.88
N SER A 442 1.10 21.12 14.69
CA SER A 442 2.50 21.37 15.01
C SER A 442 3.29 21.65 13.73
N PHE A 443 4.04 22.75 13.72
CA PHE A 443 5.02 23.11 12.71
C PHE A 443 6.40 22.66 13.22
N ILE A 444 7.04 21.78 12.48
CA ILE A 444 8.32 21.16 12.81
C ILE A 444 9.32 21.64 11.78
N SER A 445 10.23 22.53 12.17
CA SER A 445 11.27 23.04 11.28
C SER A 445 12.54 22.18 11.40
N CYS A 446 13.01 21.67 10.27
CA CYS A 446 14.21 20.84 10.19
C CYS A 446 15.41 21.71 9.76
N GLY A 447 16.24 22.11 10.72
CA GLY A 447 17.52 22.79 10.53
C GLY A 447 18.58 22.29 11.52
N GLU A 448 19.66 23.04 11.76
CA GLU A 448 20.70 22.68 12.76
C GLU A 448 20.14 22.49 14.18
N THR A 449 19.00 23.11 14.48
CA THR A 449 18.21 22.86 15.70
C THR A 449 16.76 22.56 15.34
N LEU A 450 16.24 21.45 15.86
CA LEU A 450 14.82 21.09 15.75
C LEU A 450 14.01 22.09 16.58
N THR A 451 13.31 23.00 15.90
CA THR A 451 12.33 23.88 16.55
C THR A 451 10.93 23.39 16.23
N THR A 452 10.08 23.30 17.26
CA THR A 452 8.68 22.91 17.10
C THR A 452 7.81 24.04 17.62
N THR A 453 7.04 24.62 16.71
CA THR A 453 6.00 25.61 17.04
C THR A 453 4.66 24.91 17.00
N THR A 454 3.96 24.87 18.13
CA THR A 454 2.66 24.19 18.21
C THR A 454 1.54 25.19 18.35
N TYR A 455 0.57 25.11 17.44
CA TYR A 455 -0.71 25.81 17.53
C TYR A 455 -1.80 24.81 17.91
N ARG A 456 -2.58 25.17 18.92
CA ARG A 456 -3.61 24.32 19.47
C ARG A 456 -4.90 25.09 19.54
N MET A 457 -6.00 24.54 19.03
CA MET A 457 -7.33 25.04 19.37
C MET A 457 -7.92 24.17 20.47
N VAL A 458 -8.15 24.78 21.62
CA VAL A 458 -8.76 24.12 22.78
C VAL A 458 -10.20 24.55 22.91
N HIS A 459 -11.08 23.57 23.07
CA HIS A 459 -12.47 23.77 23.44
C HIS A 459 -12.69 23.27 24.88
N ALA A 460 -12.58 24.15 25.88
CA ALA A 460 -12.57 23.78 27.30
C ALA A 460 -13.50 24.62 28.21
N VAL A 461 -13.79 24.07 29.38
CA VAL A 461 -14.49 24.71 30.50
C VAL A 461 -13.43 25.20 31.50
N PRO A 462 -13.36 26.49 31.87
CA PRO A 462 -12.57 26.91 33.01
C PRO A 462 -13.22 26.38 34.28
N SER A 463 -12.43 25.76 35.16
CA SER A 463 -12.90 25.26 36.45
C SER A 463 -13.26 26.43 37.38
N GLY A 464 -14.54 26.78 37.47
CA GLY A 464 -15.06 27.64 38.54
C GLY A 464 -16.28 28.46 38.13
N ARG A 465 -17.45 28.08 38.66
CA ARG A 465 -18.76 28.79 38.85
C ARG A 465 -19.30 29.83 37.84
N SER A 466 -18.62 30.14 36.75
CA SER A 466 -19.03 31.10 35.74
C SER A 466 -19.10 30.39 34.39
N VAL A 467 -20.29 30.37 33.79
CA VAL A 467 -20.64 29.62 32.57
C VAL A 467 -20.07 30.33 31.33
N TYR A 468 -18.76 30.46 31.25
CA TYR A 468 -18.06 31.14 30.15
C TYR A 468 -16.92 30.28 29.64
N TYR A 469 -16.99 29.94 28.36
CA TYR A 469 -16.11 28.97 27.68
C TYR A 469 -15.03 29.73 26.91
N GLY A 470 -13.78 29.61 27.35
CA GLY A 470 -12.68 30.13 26.56
C GLY A 470 -12.26 29.11 25.51
N GLN A 471 -12.25 29.55 24.26
CA GLN A 471 -11.42 28.92 23.24
C GLN A 471 -10.10 29.69 23.23
N TRP A 472 -9.00 28.97 23.44
CA TRP A 472 -7.67 29.58 23.46
C TRP A 472 -6.80 28.96 22.38
N ILE A 473 -6.07 29.81 21.68
CA ILE A 473 -4.96 29.38 20.84
C ILE A 473 -3.68 29.62 21.63
N SER A 474 -3.03 28.53 22.03
CA SER A 474 -1.70 28.57 22.62
C SER A 474 -0.67 28.40 21.51
N GLN A 475 0.22 29.38 21.34
CA GLN A 475 1.49 29.18 20.65
C GLN A 475 2.50 28.70 21.70
N ILE A 476 3.03 27.50 21.52
CA ILE A 476 4.12 26.96 22.34
C ILE A 476 5.36 26.84 21.45
N ASP A 477 6.31 27.75 21.66
CA ASP A 477 7.63 27.72 21.02
C ASP A 477 8.58 26.94 21.93
N ARG A 478 8.80 25.65 21.65
CA ARG A 478 9.83 24.90 22.37
C ARG A 478 11.20 25.46 21.99
N GLY A 479 11.77 26.28 22.87
CA GLY A 479 13.10 26.89 22.73
C GLY A 479 13.13 28.43 22.86
N ARG A 480 11.98 29.12 22.86
CA ARG A 480 11.92 30.60 23.02
C ARG A 480 10.63 31.03 23.75
N GLY A 481 10.65 30.99 25.09
CA GLY A 481 9.68 31.73 25.92
C GLY A 481 8.37 31.03 26.29
N GLU A 482 7.61 31.70 27.17
CA GLU A 482 6.34 31.23 27.75
C GLU A 482 5.21 31.10 26.70
N PRO A 483 4.23 30.19 26.91
CA PRO A 483 3.10 30.02 26.00
C PRO A 483 2.34 31.34 25.81
N ARG A 484 2.12 31.74 24.56
CA ARG A 484 1.25 32.88 24.25
C ARG A 484 -0.18 32.36 24.07
N GLU A 485 -1.04 32.62 25.05
CA GLU A 485 -2.46 32.25 24.99
C GLU A 485 -3.31 33.42 24.48
N VAL A 486 -4.02 33.22 23.38
CA VAL A 486 -5.03 34.17 22.89
C VAL A 486 -6.41 33.67 23.29
N THR A 487 -7.08 34.40 24.18
CA THR A 487 -8.47 34.15 24.56
C THR A 487 -9.44 34.67 23.50
N LEU A 488 -10.30 33.82 22.96
CA LEU A 488 -11.33 34.26 22.01
C LEU A 488 -12.54 34.88 22.75
N PRO A 489 -13.11 36.00 22.26
CA PRO A 489 -14.10 36.79 22.98
C PRO A 489 -15.51 36.16 23.05
N ARG A 490 -15.77 35.05 22.35
CA ARG A 490 -17.07 34.37 22.35
C ARG A 490 -17.04 33.10 23.20
N THR A 491 -17.90 33.09 24.21
CA THR A 491 -18.10 32.00 25.14
C THR A 491 -19.41 31.27 24.81
N PHE A 492 -19.36 29.97 24.52
CA PHE A 492 -20.55 29.17 24.18
C PHE A 492 -20.67 27.91 25.03
N ARG A 493 -21.89 27.57 25.48
CA ARG A 493 -22.13 26.41 26.36
C ARG A 493 -21.87 25.06 25.67
N GLN A 494 -20.72 24.42 25.95
CA GLN A 494 -20.46 23.04 25.55
C GLN A 494 -21.48 22.10 26.18
N ARG A 495 -22.05 21.20 25.36
CA ARG A 495 -22.93 20.12 25.79
C ARG A 495 -22.22 18.79 25.51
N PRO A 496 -22.16 17.86 26.48
CA PRO A 496 -21.44 16.59 26.34
C PRO A 496 -21.93 15.73 25.15
N ASP A 497 -23.21 15.83 24.82
CA ASP A 497 -23.85 15.00 23.79
C ASP A 497 -23.79 15.62 22.38
N ASN A 498 -23.23 16.82 22.25
CA ASN A 498 -23.11 17.50 20.97
C ASN A 498 -21.84 17.07 20.23
N VAL A 499 -21.99 16.85 18.92
CA VAL A 499 -20.86 16.64 18.02
C VAL A 499 -20.41 17.98 17.45
N TYR A 500 -19.15 18.33 17.70
CA TYR A 500 -18.51 19.55 17.23
C TYR A 500 -17.62 19.24 16.02
N HIS A 501 -17.76 20.02 14.96
CA HIS A 501 -16.89 19.92 13.79
C HIS A 501 -15.76 20.94 13.94
N MET A 502 -14.56 20.45 14.26
CA MET A 502 -13.36 21.26 14.38
C MET A 502 -12.59 21.22 13.06
N ARG A 503 -12.13 22.37 12.58
CA ARG A 503 -11.34 22.48 11.36
C ARG A 503 -10.21 23.48 11.52
N VAL A 504 -9.05 23.13 10.97
CA VAL A 504 -7.93 24.03 10.76
C VAL A 504 -7.54 24.05 9.30
N THR A 505 -7.21 25.22 8.77
CA THR A 505 -6.71 25.41 7.40
C THR A 505 -5.48 26.30 7.43
N TRP A 506 -4.47 25.88 6.70
CA TRP A 506 -3.21 26.57 6.47
C TRP A 506 -3.07 26.85 4.98
N ASP A 507 -2.71 28.09 4.62
CA ASP A 507 -2.63 28.54 3.23
C ASP A 507 -1.32 28.16 2.52
N GLY A 508 -0.33 27.62 3.24
CA GLY A 508 1.01 27.37 2.70
C GLY A 508 1.98 28.54 2.87
N ILE A 509 1.50 29.68 3.37
CA ILE A 509 2.22 30.95 3.37
C ILE A 509 2.40 31.44 4.81
N ASN A 510 1.36 31.99 5.43
CA ASN A 510 1.42 32.59 6.76
C ASN A 510 0.07 32.62 7.47
N THR A 511 -1.01 32.16 6.84
CA THR A 511 -2.34 32.30 7.41
C THR A 511 -2.86 30.97 7.91
N LEU A 512 -3.11 30.91 9.22
CA LEU A 512 -3.74 29.78 9.88
C LEU A 512 -5.16 30.17 10.32
N THR A 513 -6.16 29.47 9.80
CA THR A 513 -7.57 29.70 10.14
C THR A 513 -8.16 28.49 10.84
N TRP A 514 -8.84 28.74 11.95
CA TRP A 514 -9.52 27.76 12.76
C TRP A 514 -11.01 28.00 12.75
N THR A 515 -11.80 26.93 12.69
CA THR A 515 -13.25 27.00 12.79
C THR A 515 -13.82 25.88 13.64
N VAL A 516 -14.85 26.18 14.43
CA VAL A 516 -15.63 25.19 15.18
C VAL A 516 -17.10 25.39 14.85
N ARG A 517 -17.78 24.30 14.46
CA ARG A 517 -19.21 24.31 14.10
C ARG A 517 -20.00 23.30 14.93
N PHE A 518 -21.26 23.63 15.16
CA PHE A 518 -22.26 22.69 15.67
C PHE A 518 -23.49 22.77 14.75
N GLY A 519 -23.85 21.66 14.11
CA GLY A 519 -24.82 21.67 13.01
C GLY A 519 -24.40 22.67 11.91
N THR A 520 -25.30 23.57 11.55
CA THR A 520 -25.04 24.66 10.59
C THR A 520 -24.45 25.93 11.23
N THR A 521 -24.34 25.98 12.56
CA THR A 521 -23.92 27.18 13.28
C THR A 521 -22.40 27.25 13.42
N ASN A 522 -21.79 28.33 12.93
CA ASN A 522 -20.39 28.67 13.19
C ASN A 522 -20.27 29.21 14.62
N LEU A 523 -19.67 28.41 15.52
CA LEU A 523 -19.41 28.83 16.89
C LEU A 523 -18.17 29.73 16.93
N VAL A 524 -17.11 29.34 16.22
CA VAL A 524 -15.87 30.11 16.12
C VAL A 524 -15.32 30.08 14.70
N SER A 525 -14.77 31.23 14.31
CA SER A 525 -13.86 31.40 13.18
C SER A 525 -12.76 32.36 13.64
N TYR A 526 -11.51 31.94 13.57
CA TYR A 526 -10.38 32.76 13.97
C TYR A 526 -9.21 32.55 13.02
N THR A 527 -8.58 33.64 12.62
CA THR A 527 -7.44 33.63 11.70
C THR A 527 -6.26 34.29 12.39
N THR A 528 -5.12 33.61 12.39
CA THR A 528 -3.86 34.14 12.90
C THR A 528 -2.81 34.14 11.80
N GLN A 529 -1.91 35.11 11.89
CA GLN A 529 -0.67 35.11 11.14
C GLN A 529 0.35 34.26 11.89
N VAL A 530 1.02 33.37 11.17
CA VAL A 530 2.07 32.48 11.65
C VAL A 530 3.36 32.92 10.99
N ASP A 531 4.33 33.31 11.81
CA ASP A 531 5.67 33.62 11.33
C ASP A 531 6.54 32.37 11.45
N LEU A 532 6.98 31.83 10.31
CA LEU A 532 7.85 30.65 10.24
C LEU A 532 9.23 31.10 9.78
N LEU A 533 10.26 30.80 10.58
CA LEU A 533 11.66 31.14 10.31
C LEU A 533 12.14 30.61 8.96
N ASP A 534 11.76 29.38 8.60
CA ASP A 534 12.04 28.78 7.28
C ASP A 534 10.89 27.86 6.82
N ARG A 535 10.10 28.35 5.87
CA ARG A 535 8.93 27.66 5.34
C ARG A 535 9.29 26.43 4.51
N ASN A 536 10.44 26.45 3.85
CA ASN A 536 10.84 25.39 2.94
C ASN A 536 11.32 24.15 3.67
N THR A 537 11.74 24.28 4.94
CA THR A 537 12.18 23.17 5.79
C THR A 537 11.18 22.80 6.89
N THR A 538 9.95 23.34 6.82
CA THR A 538 8.92 23.10 7.82
C THR A 538 7.93 22.02 7.41
N PHE A 539 7.66 21.11 8.32
CA PHE A 539 6.64 20.07 8.22
C PHE A 539 5.48 20.32 9.17
N LEU A 540 4.28 19.90 8.76
CA LEU A 540 3.07 19.95 9.57
C LEU A 540 2.75 18.57 10.11
N GLN A 541 2.35 18.52 11.38
CA GLN A 541 1.85 17.31 12.04
C GLN A 541 0.57 17.63 12.80
N VAL A 542 -0.44 16.76 12.68
CA VAL A 542 -1.72 16.91 13.37
C VAL A 542 -1.78 16.05 14.62
N GLY A 543 -2.37 16.58 15.69
CA GLY A 543 -2.65 15.84 16.91
C GLY A 543 -4.05 16.09 17.46
N LEU A 544 -4.51 15.15 18.28
CA LEU A 544 -5.74 15.21 19.05
C LEU A 544 -5.38 15.19 20.53
N GLU A 545 -6.07 16.00 21.35
CA GLU A 545 -5.81 16.04 22.78
C GLU A 545 -7.08 16.16 23.60
N ALA A 546 -7.12 15.41 24.70
CA ALA A 546 -8.20 15.42 25.67
C ALA A 546 -7.67 15.60 27.09
N GLN A 547 -8.47 16.21 27.96
CA GLN A 547 -8.15 16.34 29.38
C GLN A 547 -9.44 16.35 30.22
N SER A 548 -9.33 15.96 31.48
CA SER A 548 -10.34 16.16 32.54
C SER A 548 -11.66 15.40 32.38
N SER A 549 -11.95 14.75 31.24
CA SER A 549 -13.18 13.98 31.06
C SER A 549 -13.08 12.94 29.92
N THR A 550 -14.21 12.27 29.64
CA THR A 550 -14.31 11.36 28.50
C THR A 550 -14.59 12.15 27.23
N SER A 551 -13.82 11.86 26.18
CA SER A 551 -13.89 12.51 24.88
C SER A 551 -13.85 11.48 23.76
N TYR A 552 -14.48 11.83 22.65
CA TYR A 552 -14.63 10.99 21.47
C TYR A 552 -14.25 11.78 20.22
N TYR A 553 -13.56 11.12 19.30
CA TYR A 553 -13.13 11.67 18.02
C TYR A 553 -13.52 10.73 16.89
N ASP A 554 -13.98 11.30 15.80
CA ASP A 554 -14.42 10.59 14.61
C ASP A 554 -14.13 11.39 13.34
N ASP A 555 -14.09 10.72 12.19
CA ASP A 555 -13.88 11.28 10.86
C ASP A 555 -12.73 12.32 10.80
N LEU A 556 -11.54 11.94 11.28
CA LEU A 556 -10.36 12.77 11.10
C LEU A 556 -9.95 12.74 9.63
N VAL A 557 -10.09 13.88 8.95
CA VAL A 557 -9.71 14.07 7.55
C VAL A 557 -8.54 15.04 7.47
N LEU A 558 -7.45 14.62 6.84
CA LEU A 558 -6.25 15.40 6.59
C LEU A 558 -6.09 15.60 5.09
N GLU A 559 -6.01 16.85 4.63
CA GLU A 559 -5.84 17.22 3.23
C GLU A 559 -4.59 18.07 3.06
N GLY A 560 -3.71 17.69 2.13
CA GLY A 560 -2.51 18.47 1.81
C GLY A 560 -1.48 17.65 1.05
N LYS A 561 -0.29 18.23 0.81
CA LYS A 561 0.82 17.47 0.20
C LYS A 561 1.57 16.69 1.28
N VAL A 562 1.48 15.37 1.24
CA VAL A 562 2.15 14.47 2.21
C VAL A 562 3.64 14.37 1.89
N VAL A 563 4.47 14.27 2.93
CA VAL A 563 5.89 13.95 2.83
C VAL A 563 6.01 12.44 2.73
N GLU A 564 6.44 11.89 1.60
CA GLU A 564 6.44 10.43 1.40
C GLU A 564 7.45 9.70 2.30
N ASP A 565 8.60 10.32 2.57
CA ASP A 565 9.64 9.76 3.44
C ASP A 565 9.83 10.65 4.70
N PRO A 566 9.55 10.15 5.91
CA PRO A 566 9.69 10.94 7.13
C PRO A 566 11.14 11.36 7.44
N GLN A 567 12.14 10.70 6.83
CA GLN A 567 13.56 11.05 6.93
C GLN A 567 13.98 12.13 5.93
N THR A 568 13.08 12.60 5.06
CA THR A 568 13.38 13.65 4.08
C THR A 568 13.94 14.89 4.80
N VAL A 569 15.25 15.10 4.66
CA VAL A 569 15.89 16.38 4.96
C VAL A 569 15.72 17.23 3.72
N ILE A 570 14.91 18.29 3.82
CA ILE A 570 14.83 19.25 2.73
C ILE A 570 16.14 20.02 2.74
N VAL A 571 17.05 19.65 1.84
CA VAL A 571 18.26 20.44 1.59
C VAL A 571 17.78 21.82 1.15
N PRO A 572 18.12 22.90 1.88
CA PRO A 572 17.76 24.24 1.43
C PRO A 572 18.29 24.39 0.02
N HIS A 573 17.42 24.76 -0.93
CA HIS A 573 17.93 25.20 -2.23
C HIS A 573 19.01 26.25 -1.95
N PRO A 574 20.23 26.12 -2.52
CA PRO A 574 21.21 27.17 -2.37
C PRO A 574 20.51 28.47 -2.79
N PRO A 575 20.65 29.55 -2.00
CA PRO A 575 20.00 30.80 -2.35
C PRO A 575 20.36 31.10 -3.81
N VAL A 576 19.35 31.23 -4.66
CA VAL A 576 19.56 31.71 -6.02
C VAL A 576 20.30 33.02 -5.86
N ALA A 577 21.59 33.03 -6.22
CA ALA A 577 22.41 34.22 -6.14
C ALA A 577 21.63 35.33 -6.87
N PRO A 578 21.46 36.53 -6.27
CA PRO A 578 20.75 37.60 -6.95
C PRO A 578 21.38 37.78 -8.33
N ALA A 579 20.59 37.54 -9.37
CA ALA A 579 21.05 37.81 -10.73
C ALA A 579 21.22 39.33 -10.84
N TYR A 580 22.46 39.75 -11.11
CA TYR A 580 22.77 41.12 -11.45
C TYR A 580 22.82 41.22 -12.96
N ASP A 581 22.29 42.29 -13.53
CA ASP A 581 22.58 42.61 -14.92
C ASP A 581 24.07 42.98 -15.08
N SER A 582 24.51 43.14 -16.34
CA SER A 582 25.88 43.56 -16.66
C SER A 582 26.28 44.94 -16.12
N SER A 583 25.35 45.68 -15.49
CA SER A 583 25.58 46.96 -14.83
C SER A 583 25.66 46.87 -13.29
N GLY A 584 25.57 45.65 -12.73
CA GLY A 584 25.63 45.42 -11.29
C GLY A 584 24.34 45.79 -10.55
N ARG A 585 23.21 45.93 -11.25
CA ARG A 585 21.89 46.13 -10.61
C ARG A 585 21.17 44.81 -10.41
N ARG A 586 20.64 44.62 -9.21
CA ARG A 586 19.88 43.42 -8.82
C ARG A 586 18.59 43.34 -9.64
N ILE A 587 18.43 42.27 -10.41
CA ILE A 587 17.22 42.00 -11.19
C ILE A 587 16.10 41.68 -10.20
N LYS A 588 15.08 42.55 -10.12
CA LYS A 588 13.88 42.29 -9.31
C LYS A 588 13.02 41.27 -10.06
N HIS A 589 12.89 40.06 -9.52
CA HIS A 589 11.88 39.12 -9.99
C HIS A 589 10.48 39.68 -9.71
N ALA A 590 9.68 39.85 -10.75
CA ALA A 590 8.26 40.16 -10.65
C ALA A 590 7.53 39.03 -9.91
N ARG A 591 6.61 39.38 -9.02
CA ARG A 591 5.67 38.45 -8.40
C ARG A 591 4.83 37.83 -9.51
N HIS A 592 4.87 36.51 -9.67
CA HIS A 592 3.85 35.81 -10.43
C HIS A 592 2.52 35.92 -9.67
N GLY A 593 1.58 36.70 -10.21
CA GLY A 593 0.21 36.77 -9.71
C GLY A 593 -0.45 38.15 -9.69
N GLU A 594 -0.24 39.00 -10.69
CA GLU A 594 -1.18 40.09 -11.01
C GLU A 594 -1.64 39.90 -12.45
N SER A 595 -2.85 39.36 -12.60
CA SER A 595 -3.61 39.40 -13.84
C SER A 595 -4.91 40.12 -13.52
N ASP A 596 -5.09 41.30 -14.08
CA ASP A 596 -6.40 41.90 -14.33
C ASP A 596 -6.28 42.94 -15.47
N PRO A 597 -7.38 43.30 -16.16
CA PRO A 597 -7.55 42.92 -17.57
C PRO A 597 -7.85 44.12 -18.52
N LEU A 598 -7.83 43.85 -19.84
CA LEU A 598 -8.34 44.69 -20.95
C LEU A 598 -7.53 46.01 -21.20
N ALA A 599 -7.14 46.45 -22.40
CA ALA A 599 -7.53 46.21 -23.79
C ALA A 599 -6.40 46.74 -24.75
N PRO A 600 -6.62 47.09 -26.04
CA PRO A 600 -6.41 46.24 -27.22
C PRO A 600 -5.37 46.82 -28.25
N VAL A 601 -5.23 46.14 -29.41
CA VAL A 601 -4.65 46.60 -30.72
C VAL A 601 -3.11 46.42 -30.82
N ASP A 602 -2.48 45.87 -31.89
CA ASP A 602 -2.72 45.88 -33.34
C ASP A 602 -2.04 44.68 -34.06
N PRO A 603 -2.59 44.11 -35.16
CA PRO A 603 -2.00 43.02 -35.91
C PRO A 603 -1.18 43.55 -37.11
N ALA A 604 0.08 43.88 -36.89
CA ALA A 604 0.97 44.22 -38.00
C ALA A 604 2.45 43.94 -37.68
N LYS A 605 2.89 42.70 -37.92
CA LYS A 605 4.18 42.39 -38.57
C LYS A 605 4.39 40.87 -38.75
N PRO A 606 4.66 40.39 -39.98
CA PRO A 606 4.94 38.98 -40.23
C PRO A 606 6.37 38.61 -39.85
N ALA A 607 6.55 37.38 -39.36
CA ALA A 607 7.85 36.76 -39.13
C ALA A 607 8.58 36.48 -40.46
N PRO A 608 9.91 36.64 -40.53
CA PRO A 608 10.66 36.37 -41.75
C PRO A 608 10.84 34.87 -42.00
N VAL A 609 10.30 34.41 -43.12
CA VAL A 609 10.52 33.10 -43.73
C VAL A 609 11.96 33.02 -44.26
N LYS A 610 12.68 31.93 -43.96
CA LYS A 610 13.86 31.51 -44.73
C LYS A 610 13.44 30.46 -45.78
N PRO A 611 13.88 30.59 -47.04
CA PRO A 611 13.54 29.66 -48.10
C PRO A 611 14.58 28.53 -48.21
N VAL A 612 14.12 27.30 -48.45
CA VAL A 612 14.92 26.31 -49.18
C VAL A 612 14.01 25.66 -50.23
N THR A 613 14.52 25.67 -51.45
CA THR A 613 13.93 25.39 -52.76
C THR A 613 13.65 23.88 -52.98
N PRO A 614 12.81 23.54 -53.98
CA PRO A 614 12.11 22.26 -54.11
C PRO A 614 12.85 21.26 -55.00
N VAL A 615 12.56 19.97 -54.82
CA VAL A 615 12.74 18.96 -55.87
C VAL A 615 11.36 18.54 -56.36
N GLN A 616 11.15 18.71 -57.67
CA GLN A 616 9.94 18.39 -58.43
C GLN A 616 10.04 16.99 -59.07
N PRO A 617 8.97 16.46 -59.72
CA PRO A 617 8.47 15.12 -59.46
C PRO A 617 8.65 14.14 -60.63
N VAL A 618 8.42 12.85 -60.38
CA VAL A 618 8.11 11.86 -61.44
C VAL A 618 6.65 11.43 -61.27
N LYS A 619 5.90 11.51 -62.37
CA LYS A 619 4.44 11.24 -62.52
C LYS A 619 4.21 9.83 -63.16
N PRO A 620 2.97 9.35 -63.39
CA PRO A 620 2.43 8.04 -62.97
C PRO A 620 2.19 7.08 -64.17
N PRO A 621 1.47 5.95 -63.99
CA PRO A 621 0.10 5.86 -64.56
C PRO A 621 -0.91 5.17 -63.60
N THR A 622 -2.04 5.79 -63.27
CA THR A 622 -3.41 5.64 -63.86
C THR A 622 -4.13 4.31 -63.59
N GLY A 623 -5.27 4.42 -62.89
CA GLY A 623 -6.32 3.38 -62.86
C GLY A 623 -7.25 3.50 -61.64
N GLY A 624 -8.14 4.51 -61.63
CA GLY A 624 -9.43 4.40 -60.91
C GLY A 624 -10.51 3.87 -61.87
N PRO A 625 -11.81 3.89 -61.53
CA PRO A 625 -12.44 4.38 -60.30
C PRO A 625 -13.47 3.40 -59.68
N GLU A 626 -13.93 3.67 -58.47
CA GLU A 626 -15.38 3.84 -58.17
C GLU A 626 -15.57 4.22 -56.70
N THR A 627 -16.41 5.24 -56.48
CA THR A 627 -16.96 5.62 -55.17
C THR A 627 -18.39 5.10 -55.10
N PRO A 628 -18.91 4.83 -53.90
CA PRO A 628 -19.97 5.72 -53.43
C PRO A 628 -19.96 6.05 -51.93
N LYS A 629 -20.56 7.22 -51.67
CA LYS A 629 -21.12 7.86 -50.45
C LYS A 629 -21.13 7.15 -49.08
N PRO A 630 -21.05 7.94 -47.98
CA PRO A 630 -21.13 7.45 -46.61
C PRO A 630 -22.59 7.26 -46.14
N PRO A 631 -22.89 6.31 -45.22
CA PRO A 631 -24.15 6.32 -44.51
C PRO A 631 -24.07 7.12 -43.21
N ALA A 632 -25.26 7.56 -42.84
CA ALA A 632 -25.60 8.52 -41.82
C ALA A 632 -25.48 7.98 -40.38
N SER A 633 -25.55 8.95 -39.48
CA SER A 633 -25.63 8.93 -38.03
C SER A 633 -26.54 7.84 -37.44
N ALA A 634 -26.08 7.27 -36.32
CA ALA A 634 -26.84 6.41 -35.44
C ALA A 634 -27.85 7.21 -34.63
N GLU A 635 -29.13 7.19 -35.02
CA GLU A 635 -30.29 7.59 -34.21
C GLU A 635 -31.58 7.18 -34.95
N ASP A 636 -31.89 5.87 -35.03
CA ASP A 636 -33.25 5.41 -35.37
C ASP A 636 -33.42 3.87 -35.29
N LEU A 637 -33.18 3.24 -34.14
CA LEU A 637 -33.64 1.86 -33.88
C LEU A 637 -33.99 1.63 -32.40
N LEU A 638 -34.96 2.39 -31.89
CA LEU A 638 -35.62 2.09 -30.61
C LEU A 638 -37.12 2.40 -30.68
N LYS A 639 -37.90 1.51 -31.33
CA LYS A 639 -39.33 1.30 -31.02
C LYS A 639 -39.73 -0.16 -31.34
N PRO A 640 -40.28 -0.93 -30.39
CA PRO A 640 -40.89 -2.22 -30.68
C PRO A 640 -42.32 -2.04 -31.23
N LYS A 641 -42.74 -2.92 -32.15
CA LYS A 641 -44.15 -3.08 -32.56
C LYS A 641 -44.76 -4.35 -31.92
N PRO A 642 -46.10 -4.39 -31.71
CA PRO A 642 -46.81 -5.40 -30.92
C PRO A 642 -47.53 -6.49 -31.76
N GLY A 643 -47.93 -7.59 -31.10
CA GLY A 643 -48.76 -8.73 -31.60
C GLY A 643 -47.91 -9.91 -32.08
N ASP A 644 -48.10 -11.18 -31.70
CA ASP A 644 -49.34 -11.93 -31.45
C ASP A 644 -49.19 -13.01 -30.36
N GLU A 645 -50.34 -13.37 -29.78
CA GLU A 645 -50.59 -14.42 -28.79
C GLU A 645 -50.70 -15.85 -29.41
N ASP A 646 -50.73 -16.82 -28.50
CA ASP A 646 -51.17 -18.23 -28.63
C ASP A 646 -50.19 -19.31 -29.12
N ALA A 647 -49.51 -19.94 -28.15
CA ALA A 647 -49.57 -21.39 -27.94
C ALA A 647 -48.92 -21.81 -26.60
N ARG A 648 -49.71 -22.36 -25.68
CA ARG A 648 -49.27 -23.22 -24.53
C ARG A 648 -48.80 -24.59 -25.05
N PRO A 649 -47.93 -25.38 -24.36
CA PRO A 649 -48.17 -25.99 -23.01
C PRO A 649 -46.87 -26.31 -22.21
N PRO A 650 -46.84 -27.22 -21.19
CA PRO A 650 -47.65 -27.38 -19.97
C PRO A 650 -46.81 -27.22 -18.65
N LYS A 651 -47.51 -27.34 -17.51
CA LYS A 651 -47.01 -27.27 -16.11
C LYS A 651 -45.97 -28.35 -15.77
N GLY A 652 -44.97 -27.98 -14.97
CA GLY A 652 -44.07 -28.88 -14.24
C GLY A 652 -43.45 -28.18 -13.04
N GLU A 653 -43.54 -28.83 -11.89
CA GLU A 653 -43.19 -28.48 -10.50
C GLU A 653 -41.90 -27.69 -10.26
N SER A 654 -41.94 -26.77 -9.30
CA SER A 654 -40.76 -26.19 -8.62
C SER A 654 -41.06 -26.10 -7.13
N ASP A 655 -40.37 -26.95 -6.38
CA ASP A 655 -40.34 -26.99 -4.92
C ASP A 655 -39.93 -25.64 -4.31
N ALA A 656 -40.79 -25.09 -3.46
CA ALA A 656 -40.43 -24.04 -2.51
C ALA A 656 -39.95 -24.70 -1.21
N PRO A 657 -38.82 -24.25 -0.61
CA PRO A 657 -38.37 -24.78 0.67
C PRO A 657 -39.30 -24.34 1.82
N PRO A 658 -39.47 -25.16 2.87
CA PRO A 658 -40.36 -24.84 3.98
C PRO A 658 -39.80 -23.72 4.88
N PRO A 659 -40.66 -22.91 5.53
CA PRO A 659 -40.23 -21.85 6.43
C PRO A 659 -39.61 -22.40 7.73
N VAL A 660 -38.49 -21.81 8.12
CA VAL A 660 -37.74 -22.10 9.35
C VAL A 660 -38.58 -21.72 10.58
N LYS A 661 -38.79 -22.68 11.48
CA LYS A 661 -39.41 -22.48 12.80
C LYS A 661 -38.46 -21.68 13.70
N GLU A 662 -38.96 -20.58 14.26
CA GLU A 662 -38.32 -19.82 15.33
C GLU A 662 -38.12 -20.70 16.58
N ILE A 663 -36.88 -20.80 17.04
CA ILE A 663 -36.52 -21.44 18.32
C ILE A 663 -36.49 -20.33 19.38
N LYS A 664 -37.44 -20.36 20.32
CA LYS A 664 -37.42 -19.55 21.55
C LYS A 664 -36.27 -19.99 22.47
N PRO A 665 -35.54 -19.07 23.12
CA PRO A 665 -34.54 -19.42 24.13
C PRO A 665 -35.22 -19.92 25.43
N PRO A 666 -34.61 -20.88 26.15
CA PRO A 666 -35.17 -21.38 27.40
C PRO A 666 -35.03 -20.37 28.54
N ALA A 667 -36.06 -20.38 29.40
CA ALA A 667 -36.18 -19.55 30.58
C ALA A 667 -35.08 -19.86 31.61
N ARG A 668 -34.57 -18.80 32.26
CA ARG A 668 -33.76 -18.87 33.47
C ARG A 668 -34.62 -19.41 34.62
N GLU A 669 -34.22 -20.52 35.22
CA GLU A 669 -34.64 -20.89 36.57
C GLU A 669 -33.60 -20.39 37.59
N ASN A 670 -34.12 -19.89 38.71
CA ASN A 670 -33.36 -19.40 39.84
C ASN A 670 -32.68 -20.55 40.59
N GLY A 671 -31.43 -20.33 40.98
CA GLY A 671 -30.62 -21.14 41.89
C GLY A 671 -29.35 -20.39 42.24
#